data_AF-A0A6G0K1C1-F1
#
_entry.id   AF-A0A6G0K1C1-F1
#
_cell.length_a   1.000
_cell.length_b   1.000
_cell.length_c   1.000
_cell.angle_alpha   90.00
_cell.angle_beta   90.00
_cell.angle_gamma   90.00
#
_symmetry.space_group_name_H-M   'P 1'
#
loop_
_entity.id
_entity.type
_entity.pdbx_description
1 polymer ?
#
loop_
_entity_poly.entity_id
_entity_poly.type
_entity_poly.pdbx_seq_one_letter_code
_entity_poly.pdbx_strand_id
1 'polypeptide(L)'
;MSSTTVLQKKSAIPRQRESSVTLELSPVFYAAAWVFIVLFHAACGTFLICMAMTYWFLTTSIMPFYVSLWSLKGIEHYRFNGVVFGIVGAMHGVRVLDLIVMSIRGRQLRLQSESTVIRALMSNPTISKRFSRAGKNDGKDSQSASQPKSRLAPQVARLLAQMWKKVFSRQGFFGVESAHFSTVYALQELLVASSQTYQSYRASNLLPRLEFNVIMVMLLVTNCWTTATIQIFLRKSPQLGRVFTFTYNAMIGFGMVTIVPLLIFVPYIQGFDLQHKIVKNQNFSVDPVTLVTIVLENRLLFAAGMLDFATKPIPHLSIMLSLVTVSELLGRGDVKVTPDARGPNMQAMTVNPKASSSNIGKPTDTQASSGKVPCASLVYDCHAQNTTTPDQTTFDKLDPVVFAALSIVHCSGLEMPPNFQILESLMTLQIYNSTIVSWDAKSAISATAHTRLLWVFVGRSQMAEVPQGVLQPLPATVQGIQFSHSNIKTLPNDLNLRWHSLIALSFDYGELADIPPQMFFSLARVLSFVGNQIETIPALAMLPAGAFILDVELAANPLKELPATLMEPTALIISMNVQYTSLTHMPEWVKTNTKVVWAYGTPFCATPMADPTLARRVMCFERPAEQDASYPMFLVDALFPYEK
;
A
#
# COMPACT_ATOMS: atom_id res chain seq x y z
N MET A 1 -26.71 -68.82 -60.21
CA MET A 1 -27.07 -68.67 -58.79
C MET A 1 -25.82 -68.86 -57.95
N SER A 2 -25.56 -67.89 -57.06
CA SER A 2 -24.54 -67.81 -55.99
C SER A 2 -23.05 -67.94 -56.35
N SER A 3 -22.40 -66.78 -56.46
CA SER A 3 -20.97 -66.62 -56.23
C SER A 3 -20.71 -66.43 -54.74
N THR A 4 -20.01 -67.38 -54.12
CA THR A 4 -19.51 -67.31 -52.74
C THR A 4 -18.24 -66.46 -52.66
N THR A 5 -18.33 -65.31 -52.01
CA THR A 5 -17.17 -64.47 -51.66
C THR A 5 -16.73 -64.80 -50.24
N VAL A 6 -15.49 -65.22 -50.08
CA VAL A 6 -14.85 -65.51 -48.80
C VAL A 6 -14.55 -64.19 -48.08
N LEU A 7 -15.18 -63.99 -46.92
CA LEU A 7 -14.96 -62.83 -46.05
C LEU A 7 -13.74 -63.07 -45.16
N GLN A 8 -12.62 -62.45 -45.51
CA GLN A 8 -11.40 -62.40 -44.71
C GLN A 8 -11.65 -61.52 -43.47
N LYS A 9 -11.68 -62.14 -42.28
CA LYS A 9 -11.84 -61.44 -41.00
C LYS A 9 -10.51 -60.73 -40.66
N LYS A 10 -10.41 -59.46 -41.01
CA LYS A 10 -9.30 -58.57 -40.62
C LYS A 10 -9.28 -58.45 -39.09
N SER A 11 -8.25 -58.95 -38.43
CA SER A 11 -8.06 -58.77 -36.99
C SER A 11 -7.91 -57.28 -36.69
N ALA A 12 -8.84 -56.72 -35.93
CA ALA A 12 -8.69 -55.38 -35.39
C ALA A 12 -7.54 -55.42 -34.38
N ILE A 13 -6.43 -54.77 -34.75
CA ILE A 13 -5.36 -54.37 -33.84
C ILE A 13 -6.03 -53.55 -32.72
N PRO A 14 -5.83 -53.87 -31.43
CA PRO A 14 -6.37 -53.05 -30.36
C PRO A 14 -5.73 -51.65 -30.47
N ARG A 15 -6.56 -50.64 -30.75
CA ARG A 15 -6.17 -49.23 -30.61
C ARG A 15 -5.52 -49.06 -29.25
N GLN A 16 -4.26 -48.62 -29.23
CA GLN A 16 -3.61 -48.10 -28.03
C GLN A 16 -4.59 -47.15 -27.35
N ARG A 17 -4.94 -47.49 -26.11
CA ARG A 17 -5.75 -46.66 -25.23
C ARG A 17 -5.04 -45.32 -25.10
N GLU A 18 -5.60 -44.26 -25.71
CA GLU A 18 -5.14 -42.89 -25.49
C GLU A 18 -5.03 -42.67 -23.98
N SER A 19 -3.83 -42.32 -23.51
CA SER A 19 -3.56 -42.08 -22.10
C SER A 19 -4.47 -40.95 -21.62
N SER A 20 -5.36 -41.23 -20.67
CA SER A 20 -6.18 -40.20 -20.06
C SER A 20 -5.27 -39.11 -19.48
N VAL A 21 -5.55 -37.86 -19.84
CA VAL A 21 -4.85 -36.67 -19.32
C VAL A 21 -5.22 -36.41 -17.84
N THR A 22 -6.21 -37.14 -17.32
CA THR A 22 -6.72 -37.03 -15.95
C THR A 22 -6.00 -37.94 -14.96
N LEU A 23 -5.72 -37.41 -13.78
CA LEU A 23 -5.24 -38.12 -12.59
C LEU A 23 -6.43 -38.46 -11.70
N GLU A 24 -6.76 -39.75 -11.58
CA GLU A 24 -7.85 -40.20 -10.73
C GLU A 24 -7.42 -40.26 -9.26
N LEU A 25 -8.12 -39.52 -8.40
CA LEU A 25 -7.89 -39.48 -6.96
C LEU A 25 -8.94 -40.30 -6.20
N SER A 26 -8.56 -40.81 -5.02
CA SER A 26 -9.53 -41.37 -4.08
C SER A 26 -10.55 -40.29 -3.66
N PRO A 27 -11.77 -40.66 -3.21
CA PRO A 27 -12.78 -39.69 -2.80
C PRO A 27 -12.29 -38.68 -1.74
N VAL A 28 -11.44 -39.14 -0.81
CA VAL A 28 -10.88 -38.29 0.26
C VAL A 28 -9.90 -37.27 -0.30
N PHE A 29 -8.95 -37.71 -1.13
CA PHE A 29 -7.97 -36.80 -1.74
C PHE A 29 -8.62 -35.84 -2.74
N TYR A 30 -9.64 -36.29 -3.47
CA TYR A 30 -10.43 -35.44 -4.35
C TYR A 30 -11.18 -34.34 -3.56
N ALA A 31 -11.80 -34.70 -2.43
CA ALA A 31 -12.46 -33.73 -1.56
C ALA A 31 -11.47 -32.72 -0.96
N ALA A 32 -10.30 -33.18 -0.50
CA ALA A 32 -9.24 -32.31 0.00
C ALA A 32 -8.74 -31.33 -1.08
N ALA A 33 -8.52 -31.82 -2.31
CA ALA A 33 -8.13 -30.99 -3.44
C ALA A 33 -9.21 -29.95 -3.79
N TRP A 34 -10.49 -30.33 -3.71
CA TRP A 34 -11.61 -29.41 -3.91
C TRP A 34 -11.59 -28.28 -2.88
N VAL A 35 -11.46 -28.60 -1.59
CA VAL A 35 -11.39 -27.62 -0.51
C VAL A 35 -10.19 -26.69 -0.70
N PHE A 36 -9.02 -27.26 -1.01
CA PHE A 36 -7.79 -26.51 -1.27
C PHE A 36 -7.96 -25.50 -2.41
N ILE A 37 -8.46 -25.93 -3.57
CA ILE A 37 -8.64 -25.08 -4.75
C ILE A 37 -9.63 -23.95 -4.47
N VAL A 38 -10.77 -24.27 -3.83
CA VAL A 38 -11.79 -23.28 -3.48
C VAL A 38 -11.24 -22.26 -2.48
N LEU A 39 -10.54 -22.72 -1.45
CA LEU A 39 -9.94 -21.85 -0.43
C LEU A 39 -8.91 -20.89 -1.05
N PHE A 40 -8.02 -21.39 -1.90
CA PHE A 40 -7.00 -20.56 -2.55
C PHE A 40 -7.62 -19.51 -3.49
N HIS A 41 -8.62 -19.89 -4.32
CA HIS A 41 -9.32 -18.89 -5.13
C HIS A 41 -10.04 -17.86 -4.25
N ALA A 42 -10.72 -18.28 -3.18
CA ALA A 42 -11.43 -17.37 -2.28
C ALA A 42 -10.47 -16.40 -1.58
N ALA A 43 -9.35 -16.90 -1.05
CA ALA A 43 -8.35 -16.08 -0.38
C ALA A 43 -7.70 -15.06 -1.34
N CYS A 44 -7.27 -15.51 -2.53
CA CYS A 44 -6.65 -14.64 -3.52
C CYS A 44 -7.64 -13.59 -4.06
N GLY A 45 -8.88 -14.01 -4.35
CA GLY A 45 -9.96 -13.11 -4.77
C GLY A 45 -10.30 -12.06 -3.71
N THR A 46 -10.40 -12.47 -2.43
CA THR A 46 -10.66 -11.56 -1.31
C THR A 46 -9.54 -10.54 -1.16
N PHE A 47 -8.28 -10.98 -1.14
CA PHE A 47 -7.13 -10.09 -1.07
C PHE A 47 -7.14 -9.05 -2.19
N LEU A 48 -7.36 -9.48 -3.43
CA LEU A 48 -7.40 -8.59 -4.60
C LEU A 48 -8.54 -7.57 -4.54
N ILE A 49 -9.72 -7.97 -4.06
CA ILE A 49 -10.85 -7.06 -3.85
C ILE A 49 -10.54 -6.07 -2.72
N CYS A 50 -9.93 -6.52 -1.62
CA CYS A 50 -9.45 -5.63 -0.55
C CYS A 50 -8.41 -4.63 -1.06
N MET A 51 -7.45 -5.07 -1.89
CA MET A 51 -6.49 -4.18 -2.55
C MET A 51 -7.19 -3.17 -3.45
N ALA A 52 -8.17 -3.60 -4.26
CA ALA A 52 -8.97 -2.70 -5.09
C ALA A 52 -9.71 -1.64 -4.26
N MET A 53 -10.38 -2.04 -3.17
CA MET A 53 -11.05 -1.12 -2.26
C MET A 53 -10.06 -0.15 -1.61
N THR A 54 -8.87 -0.63 -1.24
CA THR A 54 -7.81 0.20 -0.64
C THR A 54 -7.31 1.26 -1.62
N TYR A 55 -7.05 0.90 -2.88
CA TYR A 55 -6.69 1.88 -3.92
C TYR A 55 -7.74 2.98 -4.07
N TRP A 56 -9.03 2.63 -4.00
CA TRP A 56 -10.11 3.60 -4.06
C TRP A 56 -10.18 4.47 -2.81
N PHE A 57 -10.10 3.86 -1.62
CA PHE A 57 -10.07 4.55 -0.34
C PHE A 57 -8.95 5.61 -0.30
N LEU A 58 -7.76 5.26 -0.79
CA LEU A 58 -6.60 6.13 -0.88
C LEU A 58 -6.80 7.37 -1.77
N THR A 59 -7.86 7.41 -2.58
CA THR A 59 -8.23 8.58 -3.39
C THR A 59 -9.27 9.50 -2.73
N THR A 60 -9.64 9.25 -1.47
CA THR A 60 -10.74 9.97 -0.81
C THR A 60 -10.25 10.93 0.29
N SER A 61 -10.90 12.11 0.39
CA SER A 61 -10.73 13.04 1.52
C SER A 61 -9.25 13.38 1.78
N ILE A 62 -8.73 13.10 2.98
CA ILE A 62 -7.35 13.33 3.39
C ILE A 62 -6.38 12.24 2.93
N MET A 63 -6.82 11.11 2.36
CA MET A 63 -5.89 10.04 1.96
C MET A 63 -4.84 10.42 0.91
N PRO A 64 -5.13 11.29 -0.08
CA PRO A 64 -4.12 11.76 -1.02
C PRO A 64 -2.92 12.44 -0.34
N PHE A 65 -3.11 13.01 0.87
CA PHE A 65 -2.00 13.50 1.68
C PHE A 65 -1.04 12.35 2.03
N TYR A 66 -1.52 11.28 2.65
CA TYR A 66 -0.67 10.14 2.97
C TYR A 66 -0.05 9.53 1.70
N VAL A 67 -0.82 9.38 0.61
CA VAL A 67 -0.30 8.83 -0.65
C VAL A 67 0.88 9.63 -1.21
N SER A 68 0.90 10.95 -1.01
CA SER A 68 2.01 11.78 -1.47
C SER A 68 3.34 11.43 -0.82
N LEU A 69 3.34 10.82 0.39
CA LEU A 69 4.56 10.37 1.07
C LEU A 69 5.29 9.26 0.32
N TRP A 70 4.56 8.35 -0.35
CA TRP A 70 5.16 7.19 -1.04
C TRP A 70 4.96 7.16 -2.56
N SER A 71 4.14 8.06 -3.11
CA SER A 71 3.85 8.15 -4.55
C SER A 71 4.19 9.53 -5.10
N LEU A 72 5.24 9.60 -5.94
CA LEU A 72 5.65 10.85 -6.63
C LEU A 72 4.55 11.40 -7.57
N LYS A 73 3.71 10.52 -8.13
CA LYS A 73 2.57 10.89 -8.99
C LYS A 73 1.27 11.04 -8.20
N GLY A 74 1.34 11.00 -6.86
CA GLY A 74 0.17 10.98 -5.99
C GLY A 74 -0.82 9.88 -6.39
N ILE A 75 -2.05 10.28 -6.65
CA ILE A 75 -3.19 9.38 -6.93
C ILE A 75 -3.53 9.23 -8.43
N GLU A 76 -2.70 9.75 -9.35
CA GLU A 76 -2.99 9.88 -10.80
C GLU A 76 -3.61 8.61 -11.42
N HIS A 77 -3.06 7.43 -11.08
CA HIS A 77 -3.50 6.14 -11.64
C HIS A 77 -4.18 5.21 -10.62
N TYR A 78 -4.40 5.64 -9.37
CA TYR A 78 -4.85 4.74 -8.31
C TYR A 78 -6.24 4.15 -8.57
N ARG A 79 -7.17 4.93 -9.12
CA ARG A 79 -8.51 4.42 -9.49
C ARG A 79 -8.43 3.35 -10.58
N PHE A 80 -7.60 3.57 -11.60
CA PHE A 80 -7.37 2.60 -12.67
C PHE A 80 -6.75 1.31 -12.12
N ASN A 81 -5.72 1.44 -11.26
CA ASN A 81 -5.08 0.30 -10.61
C ASN A 81 -6.09 -0.53 -9.80
N GLY A 82 -6.94 0.15 -9.02
CA GLY A 82 -8.01 -0.49 -8.26
C GLY A 82 -9.01 -1.24 -9.14
N VAL A 83 -9.40 -0.69 -10.30
CA VAL A 83 -10.30 -1.38 -11.24
C VAL A 83 -9.68 -2.68 -11.74
N VAL A 84 -8.40 -2.68 -12.13
CA VAL A 84 -7.73 -3.88 -12.64
C VAL A 84 -7.61 -4.96 -11.55
N PHE A 85 -7.18 -4.61 -10.34
CA PHE A 85 -7.15 -5.57 -9.23
C PHE A 85 -8.55 -6.11 -8.91
N GLY A 86 -9.58 -5.27 -8.99
CA GLY A 86 -10.97 -5.67 -8.80
C GLY A 86 -11.44 -6.66 -9.88
N ILE A 87 -11.07 -6.46 -11.14
CA ILE A 87 -11.38 -7.39 -12.24
C ILE A 87 -10.72 -8.75 -11.99
N VAL A 88 -9.41 -8.77 -11.67
CA VAL A 88 -8.69 -10.03 -11.40
C VAL A 88 -9.28 -10.73 -10.18
N GLY A 89 -9.59 -9.99 -9.11
CA GLY A 89 -10.25 -10.55 -7.92
C GLY A 89 -11.63 -11.13 -8.21
N ALA A 90 -12.43 -10.44 -9.04
CA ALA A 90 -13.73 -10.94 -9.48
C ALA A 90 -13.61 -12.23 -10.31
N MET A 91 -12.56 -12.40 -11.12
CA MET A 91 -12.33 -13.66 -11.86
C MET A 91 -12.16 -14.85 -10.90
N HIS A 92 -11.40 -14.68 -9.81
CA HIS A 92 -11.30 -15.71 -8.76
C HIS A 92 -12.66 -15.98 -8.10
N GLY A 93 -13.42 -14.94 -7.75
CA GLY A 93 -14.75 -15.07 -7.13
C GLY A 93 -15.76 -15.80 -8.02
N VAL A 94 -15.79 -15.49 -9.32
CA VAL A 94 -16.62 -16.22 -10.30
C VAL A 94 -16.25 -17.69 -10.33
N ARG A 95 -14.96 -18.03 -10.25
CA ARG A 95 -14.53 -19.43 -10.25
C ARG A 95 -14.96 -20.19 -9.00
N VAL A 96 -14.89 -19.56 -7.83
CA VAL A 96 -15.42 -20.12 -6.57
C VAL A 96 -16.92 -20.39 -6.71
N LEU A 97 -17.69 -19.41 -7.21
CA LEU A 97 -19.13 -19.55 -7.41
C LEU A 97 -19.46 -20.72 -8.36
N ASP A 98 -18.73 -20.82 -9.48
CA ASP A 98 -18.91 -21.90 -10.44
C ASP A 98 -18.68 -23.27 -9.79
N LEU A 99 -17.57 -23.45 -9.05
CA LEU A 99 -17.25 -24.72 -8.37
C LEU A 99 -18.32 -25.10 -7.33
N ILE A 100 -18.82 -24.14 -6.56
CA ILE A 100 -19.87 -24.36 -5.57
C ILE A 100 -21.19 -24.74 -6.26
N VAL A 101 -21.63 -23.97 -7.26
CA VAL A 101 -22.90 -24.23 -7.96
C VAL A 101 -22.87 -25.58 -8.69
N MET A 102 -21.76 -25.92 -9.33
CA MET A 102 -21.59 -27.22 -9.98
C MET A 102 -21.65 -28.37 -8.97
N SER A 103 -21.04 -28.20 -7.80
CA SER A 103 -21.03 -29.23 -6.76
C SER A 103 -22.42 -29.45 -6.14
N ILE A 104 -23.17 -28.37 -5.94
CA ILE A 104 -24.56 -28.43 -5.45
C ILE A 104 -25.47 -29.11 -6.49
N ARG A 105 -25.40 -28.70 -7.76
CA ARG A 105 -26.21 -29.28 -8.84
C ARG A 105 -25.90 -30.75 -9.07
N GLY A 106 -24.61 -31.12 -9.00
CA GLY A 106 -24.15 -32.49 -9.11
C GLY A 106 -24.38 -33.34 -7.87
N ARG A 107 -24.86 -32.75 -6.75
CA ARG A 107 -24.95 -33.38 -5.41
C ARG A 107 -23.66 -34.06 -4.97
N GLN A 108 -22.54 -33.56 -5.47
CA GLN A 108 -21.22 -34.17 -5.36
C GLN A 108 -20.17 -33.12 -5.69
N LEU A 109 -19.05 -33.12 -4.99
CA LEU A 109 -17.92 -32.22 -5.29
C LEU A 109 -17.46 -32.43 -6.74
N ARG A 110 -17.38 -31.35 -7.51
CA ARG A 110 -16.92 -31.35 -8.91
C ARG A 110 -15.89 -30.23 -9.12
N LEU A 111 -14.73 -30.59 -9.69
CA LEU A 111 -13.66 -29.68 -10.08
C LEU A 111 -13.67 -29.35 -11.58
N GLN A 112 -13.95 -30.36 -12.40
CA GLN A 112 -13.91 -30.23 -13.86
C GLN A 112 -15.09 -29.40 -14.36
N SER A 113 -14.79 -28.39 -15.16
CA SER A 113 -15.79 -27.50 -15.75
C SER A 113 -16.40 -28.15 -16.99
N GLU A 114 -17.43 -28.98 -16.83
CA GLU A 114 -18.39 -29.22 -17.92
C GLU A 114 -19.12 -27.90 -18.22
N SER A 115 -18.61 -27.16 -19.21
CA SER A 115 -19.23 -26.00 -19.88
C SER A 115 -20.51 -25.44 -19.21
N THR A 116 -20.28 -24.42 -18.36
CA THR A 116 -21.06 -23.17 -18.20
C THR A 116 -22.27 -23.13 -17.24
N VAL A 117 -22.01 -22.85 -15.96
CA VAL A 117 -22.96 -22.18 -15.04
C VAL A 117 -23.29 -20.76 -15.51
N ILE A 118 -22.33 -20.05 -16.11
CA ILE A 118 -22.53 -18.74 -16.77
C ILE A 118 -23.63 -18.81 -17.84
N ARG A 119 -23.76 -19.93 -18.58
CA ARG A 119 -24.84 -20.13 -19.55
C ARG A 119 -26.19 -20.21 -18.85
N ALA A 120 -26.30 -20.89 -17.72
CA ALA A 120 -27.54 -21.05 -16.97
C ALA A 120 -27.96 -19.80 -16.17
N LEU A 121 -27.00 -19.01 -15.69
CA LEU A 121 -27.27 -17.73 -15.01
C LEU A 121 -27.65 -16.62 -16.00
N MET A 122 -26.99 -16.56 -17.16
CA MET A 122 -27.29 -15.56 -18.20
C MET A 122 -28.46 -15.93 -19.12
N SER A 123 -28.89 -17.20 -19.15
CA SER A 123 -30.08 -17.63 -19.91
C SER A 123 -31.36 -17.63 -19.08
N ASN A 124 -31.32 -17.31 -17.78
CA ASN A 124 -32.50 -17.42 -16.91
C ASN A 124 -33.41 -16.17 -17.03
N PRO A 125 -34.62 -16.29 -17.61
CA PRO A 125 -35.52 -15.16 -17.86
C PRO A 125 -36.12 -14.55 -16.57
N THR A 126 -35.84 -15.11 -15.40
CA THR A 126 -36.36 -14.65 -14.11
C THR A 126 -35.50 -13.54 -13.48
N ILE A 127 -34.19 -13.52 -13.75
CA ILE A 127 -33.27 -12.50 -13.22
C ILE A 127 -33.41 -11.18 -14.01
N SER A 128 -33.61 -11.26 -15.33
CA SER A 128 -33.88 -10.06 -16.17
C SER A 128 -35.18 -9.35 -15.76
N LYS A 129 -36.20 -10.11 -15.32
CA LYS A 129 -37.47 -9.57 -14.80
C LYS A 129 -37.33 -8.95 -13.40
N ARG A 130 -36.37 -9.40 -12.57
CA ARG A 130 -36.12 -8.82 -11.24
C ARG A 130 -35.39 -7.48 -11.33
N PHE A 131 -34.43 -7.34 -12.24
CA PHE A 131 -33.73 -6.07 -12.48
C PHE A 131 -34.58 -5.01 -13.18
N SER A 132 -35.61 -5.40 -13.93
CA SER A 132 -36.54 -4.45 -14.57
C SER A 132 -37.72 -4.04 -13.67
N ARG A 133 -37.91 -4.70 -12.52
CA ARG A 133 -38.98 -4.38 -11.55
C ARG A 133 -38.52 -3.50 -10.38
N ALA A 134 -37.21 -3.30 -10.22
CA ALA A 134 -36.63 -2.43 -9.18
C ALA A 134 -36.58 -0.93 -9.56
N GLY A 135 -37.02 -0.56 -10.77
CA GLY A 135 -36.97 0.81 -11.29
C GLY A 135 -38.32 1.40 -11.71
N LYS A 136 -39.45 0.85 -11.25
CA LYS A 136 -40.78 1.39 -11.55
C LYS A 136 -41.62 1.50 -10.27
N ASN A 137 -41.38 2.58 -9.54
CA ASN A 137 -42.42 3.27 -8.79
C ASN A 137 -42.17 4.77 -9.00
N ASP A 138 -43.10 5.38 -9.75
CA ASP A 138 -43.59 6.77 -9.66
C ASP A 138 -43.85 7.39 -11.04
N GLY A 139 -45.05 7.96 -11.20
CA GLY A 139 -45.43 8.87 -12.29
C GLY A 139 -46.29 8.29 -13.40
N LYS A 140 -47.61 8.47 -13.29
CA LYS A 140 -48.55 8.48 -14.43
C LYS A 140 -48.31 9.74 -15.26
N ASP A 141 -48.17 9.61 -16.58
CA ASP A 141 -49.10 10.19 -17.58
C ASP A 141 -48.53 10.18 -19.01
N SER A 142 -49.47 9.95 -19.94
CA SER A 142 -49.47 10.31 -21.37
C SER A 142 -48.68 9.47 -22.39
N GLN A 143 -49.41 9.08 -23.43
CA GLN A 143 -49.02 8.35 -24.64
C GLN A 143 -48.13 9.20 -25.56
N SER A 144 -47.16 8.56 -26.23
CA SER A 144 -46.81 8.73 -27.66
C SER A 144 -45.35 8.36 -27.97
N ALA A 145 -45.15 7.83 -29.18
CA ALA A 145 -43.91 7.69 -29.93
C ALA A 145 -42.93 6.54 -29.56
N SER A 146 -42.86 5.61 -30.51
CA SER A 146 -41.88 4.54 -30.67
C SER A 146 -40.42 4.99 -30.55
N GLN A 147 -39.65 4.34 -29.67
CA GLN A 147 -38.19 4.22 -29.80
C GLN A 147 -37.69 2.83 -29.38
N PRO A 148 -36.69 2.25 -30.09
CA PRO A 148 -36.17 0.91 -29.81
C PRO A 148 -34.95 0.99 -28.87
N LYS A 149 -35.08 0.65 -27.59
CA LYS A 149 -33.90 0.40 -26.72
C LYS A 149 -34.11 -0.77 -25.75
N SER A 150 -33.25 -1.79 -25.90
CA SER A 150 -32.67 -2.64 -24.84
C SER A 150 -31.93 -3.91 -25.36
N ARG A 151 -31.51 -3.97 -26.64
CA ARG A 151 -30.84 -5.17 -27.20
C ARG A 151 -29.30 -5.22 -27.07
N LEU A 152 -28.64 -4.14 -26.61
CA LEU A 152 -27.16 -4.04 -26.64
C LEU A 152 -26.44 -4.82 -25.51
N ALA A 153 -26.94 -4.72 -24.26
CA ALA A 153 -26.36 -5.41 -23.10
C ALA A 153 -26.27 -6.95 -23.24
N PRO A 154 -27.30 -7.67 -23.74
CA PRO A 154 -27.23 -9.13 -23.92
C PRO A 154 -26.31 -9.56 -25.08
N GLN A 155 -25.96 -8.67 -26.02
CA GLN A 155 -25.03 -8.97 -27.10
C GLN A 155 -23.57 -8.92 -26.63
N VAL A 156 -23.20 -7.88 -25.86
CA VAL A 156 -21.86 -7.75 -25.29
C VAL A 156 -21.57 -8.91 -24.32
N ALA A 157 -22.53 -9.28 -23.48
CA ALA A 157 -22.39 -10.40 -22.56
C ALA A 157 -22.19 -11.75 -23.30
N ARG A 158 -22.88 -11.96 -24.43
CA ARG A 158 -22.68 -13.17 -25.26
C ARG A 158 -21.31 -13.19 -25.94
N LEU A 159 -20.84 -12.05 -26.45
CA LEU A 159 -19.51 -11.93 -27.06
C LEU A 159 -18.41 -12.22 -26.03
N LEU A 160 -18.52 -11.67 -24.83
CA LEU A 160 -17.59 -11.95 -23.72
C LEU A 160 -17.62 -13.43 -23.33
N ALA A 161 -18.80 -14.05 -23.23
CA ALA A 161 -18.91 -15.47 -22.92
C ALA A 161 -18.34 -16.38 -24.03
N GLN A 162 -18.49 -15.99 -25.30
CA GLN A 162 -17.92 -16.72 -26.44
C GLN A 162 -16.39 -16.59 -26.47
N MET A 163 -15.84 -15.40 -26.27
CA MET A 163 -14.40 -15.20 -26.14
C MET A 163 -13.83 -15.98 -24.96
N TRP A 164 -14.48 -15.91 -23.80
CA TRP A 164 -14.08 -16.67 -22.62
C TRP A 164 -13.98 -18.17 -22.89
N LYS A 165 -14.98 -18.74 -23.60
CA LYS A 165 -14.96 -20.16 -23.98
C LYS A 165 -13.81 -20.51 -24.93
N LYS A 166 -13.52 -19.65 -25.91
CA LYS A 166 -12.44 -19.88 -26.88
C LYS A 166 -11.06 -19.83 -26.21
N VAL A 167 -10.92 -19.02 -25.16
CA VAL A 167 -9.66 -18.78 -24.45
C VAL A 167 -9.42 -19.83 -23.34
N PHE A 168 -10.44 -20.12 -22.52
CA PHE A 168 -10.30 -20.91 -21.28
C PHE A 168 -10.98 -22.29 -21.29
N SER A 169 -11.53 -22.75 -22.41
CA SER A 169 -12.04 -24.14 -22.48
C SER A 169 -10.89 -25.16 -22.47
N ARG A 170 -11.21 -26.43 -22.19
CA ARG A 170 -10.23 -27.54 -22.18
C ARG A 170 -9.40 -27.65 -23.46
N GLN A 171 -10.02 -27.35 -24.60
CA GLN A 171 -9.41 -27.29 -25.94
C GLN A 171 -9.10 -25.85 -26.41
N GLY A 172 -9.35 -24.85 -25.56
CA GLY A 172 -9.07 -23.45 -25.83
C GLY A 172 -7.58 -23.14 -25.82
N PHE A 173 -7.20 -21.89 -26.13
CA PHE A 173 -5.79 -21.51 -26.24
C PHE A 173 -4.97 -21.78 -24.96
N PHE A 174 -5.55 -21.51 -23.78
CA PHE A 174 -4.96 -21.83 -22.47
C PHE A 174 -5.44 -23.18 -21.89
N GLY A 175 -6.11 -24.00 -22.70
CA GLY A 175 -6.67 -25.28 -22.29
C GLY A 175 -5.60 -26.37 -22.12
N VAL A 176 -5.85 -27.31 -21.21
CA VAL A 176 -4.95 -28.44 -20.89
C VAL A 176 -4.75 -29.40 -22.09
N GLU A 177 -5.71 -29.43 -23.01
CA GLU A 177 -5.68 -30.25 -24.24
C GLU A 177 -5.26 -29.43 -25.48
N SER A 178 -4.77 -28.20 -25.30
CA SER A 178 -4.29 -27.35 -26.40
C SER A 178 -3.03 -27.92 -27.05
N ALA A 179 -2.96 -27.86 -28.40
CA ALA A 179 -1.74 -28.18 -29.14
C ALA A 179 -0.56 -27.27 -28.79
N HIS A 180 -0.84 -26.07 -28.26
CA HIS A 180 0.17 -25.08 -27.88
C HIS A 180 0.44 -25.05 -26.37
N PHE A 181 -0.09 -26.01 -25.60
CA PHE A 181 -0.01 -26.01 -24.14
C PHE A 181 1.42 -25.78 -23.61
N SER A 182 2.41 -26.51 -24.13
CA SER A 182 3.81 -26.38 -23.69
C SER A 182 4.41 -25.00 -23.97
N THR A 183 4.10 -24.40 -25.14
CA THR A 183 4.60 -23.08 -25.52
C THR A 183 3.95 -21.98 -24.69
N VAL A 184 2.63 -22.07 -24.49
CA VAL A 184 1.86 -21.13 -23.66
C VAL A 184 2.33 -21.20 -22.21
N TYR A 185 2.54 -22.40 -21.70
CA TYR A 185 3.09 -22.62 -20.36
C TYR A 185 4.50 -22.02 -20.21
N ALA A 186 5.41 -22.29 -21.16
CA ALA A 186 6.77 -21.74 -21.10
C ALA A 186 6.77 -20.19 -21.12
N LEU A 187 5.92 -19.58 -21.95
CA LEU A 187 5.76 -18.12 -21.99
C LEU A 187 5.19 -17.57 -20.67
N GLN A 188 4.19 -18.24 -20.09
CA GLN A 188 3.63 -17.88 -18.80
C GLN A 188 4.69 -17.92 -17.70
N GLU A 189 5.46 -19.01 -17.59
CA GLU A 189 6.52 -19.13 -16.58
C GLU A 189 7.60 -18.05 -16.76
N LEU A 190 7.98 -17.74 -18.01
CA LEU A 190 8.92 -16.65 -18.28
C LEU A 190 8.37 -15.29 -17.79
N LEU A 191 7.10 -14.99 -18.08
CA LEU A 191 6.46 -13.75 -17.65
C LEU A 191 6.34 -13.67 -16.12
N VAL A 192 5.99 -14.78 -15.47
CA VAL A 192 5.86 -14.87 -14.01
C VAL A 192 7.20 -14.73 -13.33
N ALA A 193 8.22 -15.48 -13.77
CA ALA A 193 9.57 -15.40 -13.24
C ALA A 193 10.16 -13.99 -13.41
N SER A 194 9.96 -13.37 -14.57
CA SER A 194 10.41 -12.00 -14.82
C SER A 194 9.70 -10.99 -13.91
N SER A 195 8.38 -11.11 -13.76
CA SER A 195 7.58 -10.27 -12.88
C SER A 195 7.98 -10.43 -11.40
N GLN A 196 8.08 -11.67 -10.92
CA GLN A 196 8.47 -11.96 -9.54
C GLN A 196 9.92 -11.57 -9.24
N THR A 197 10.84 -11.70 -10.21
CA THR A 197 12.21 -11.21 -10.09
C THR A 197 12.23 -9.70 -9.95
N TYR A 198 11.48 -8.99 -10.80
CA TYR A 198 11.35 -7.53 -10.69
C TYR A 198 10.77 -7.10 -9.33
N GLN A 199 9.72 -7.78 -8.86
CA GLN A 199 9.12 -7.49 -7.54
C GLN A 199 10.07 -7.83 -6.38
N SER A 200 10.87 -8.89 -6.50
CA SER A 200 11.87 -9.26 -5.49
C SER A 200 13.04 -8.28 -5.46
N TYR A 201 13.51 -7.80 -6.61
CA TYR A 201 14.49 -6.72 -6.69
C TYR A 201 13.95 -5.40 -6.11
N ARG A 202 12.68 -5.09 -6.35
CA ARG A 202 12.02 -3.95 -5.72
C ARG A 202 11.96 -4.13 -4.20
N ALA A 203 11.60 -5.32 -3.72
CA ALA A 203 11.60 -5.64 -2.30
C ALA A 203 13.00 -5.51 -1.68
N SER A 204 14.06 -5.93 -2.37
CA SER A 204 15.43 -5.84 -1.84
C SER A 204 15.88 -4.39 -1.59
N ASN A 205 15.30 -3.43 -2.31
CA ASN A 205 15.62 -2.01 -2.17
C ASN A 205 14.64 -1.22 -1.30
N LEU A 206 13.42 -1.74 -1.10
CA LEU A 206 12.31 -1.00 -0.46
C LEU A 206 11.79 -1.67 0.81
N LEU A 207 12.29 -2.84 1.19
CA LEU A 207 11.83 -3.58 2.36
C LEU A 207 12.94 -3.58 3.43
N PRO A 208 12.90 -2.66 4.41
CA PRO A 208 13.94 -2.57 5.43
C PRO A 208 13.99 -3.81 6.34
N ARG A 209 12.85 -4.50 6.47
CA ARG A 209 12.73 -5.72 7.28
C ARG A 209 13.45 -6.88 6.60
N LEU A 210 14.59 -7.26 7.17
CA LEU A 210 15.43 -8.36 6.68
C LEU A 210 14.63 -9.66 6.51
N GLU A 211 13.76 -9.98 7.46
CA GLU A 211 12.97 -11.22 7.46
C GLU A 211 12.12 -11.36 6.20
N PHE A 212 11.36 -10.32 5.85
CA PHE A 212 10.48 -10.36 4.68
C PHE A 212 11.26 -10.29 3.37
N ASN A 213 12.37 -9.57 3.35
CA ASN A 213 13.27 -9.51 2.19
C ASN A 213 13.86 -10.91 1.89
N VAL A 214 14.38 -11.60 2.91
CA VAL A 214 14.87 -12.97 2.79
C VAL A 214 13.77 -13.94 2.35
N ILE A 215 12.56 -13.83 2.92
CA ILE A 215 11.43 -14.68 2.52
C ILE A 215 11.09 -14.49 1.03
N MET A 216 11.08 -13.26 0.52
CA MET A 216 10.82 -12.99 -0.90
C MET A 216 11.85 -13.66 -1.81
N VAL A 217 13.14 -13.54 -1.48
CA VAL A 217 14.23 -14.19 -2.23
C VAL A 217 14.14 -15.72 -2.15
N MET A 218 13.88 -16.28 -0.96
CA MET A 218 13.74 -17.72 -0.76
C MET A 218 12.57 -18.30 -1.55
N LEU A 219 11.42 -17.60 -1.57
CA LEU A 219 10.29 -18.00 -2.39
C LEU A 219 10.66 -17.97 -3.89
N LEU A 220 11.47 -17.00 -4.34
CA LEU A 220 11.85 -16.88 -5.75
C LEU A 220 12.74 -18.03 -6.19
N VAL A 221 13.78 -18.31 -5.40
CA VAL A 221 14.67 -19.45 -5.64
C VAL A 221 13.88 -20.75 -5.63
N THR A 222 12.97 -20.92 -4.66
CA THR A 222 12.10 -22.10 -4.56
C THR A 222 11.22 -22.24 -5.79
N ASN A 223 10.63 -21.15 -6.31
CA ASN A 223 9.79 -21.21 -7.52
C ASN A 223 10.60 -21.69 -8.73
N CYS A 224 11.82 -21.16 -8.91
CA CYS A 224 12.69 -21.53 -10.02
C CYS A 224 13.15 -23.00 -9.94
N TRP A 225 13.48 -23.50 -8.75
CA TRP A 225 14.02 -24.85 -8.59
C TRP A 225 12.95 -25.94 -8.53
N THR A 226 11.78 -25.65 -7.94
CA THR A 226 10.72 -26.66 -7.77
C THR A 226 10.19 -27.15 -9.12
N THR A 227 10.03 -26.27 -10.11
CA THR A 227 9.59 -26.66 -11.45
C THR A 227 10.54 -27.66 -12.12
N ALA A 228 11.85 -27.39 -12.11
CA ALA A 228 12.85 -28.29 -12.68
C ALA A 228 12.94 -29.61 -11.91
N THR A 229 12.93 -29.53 -10.58
CA THR A 229 13.01 -30.68 -9.68
C THR A 229 11.84 -31.65 -9.90
N ILE A 230 10.61 -31.14 -9.90
CA ILE A 230 9.40 -31.94 -10.10
C ILE A 230 9.42 -32.63 -11.47
N GLN A 231 9.86 -31.93 -12.52
CA GLN A 231 9.95 -32.51 -13.88
C GLN A 231 10.98 -33.65 -13.97
N ILE A 232 12.10 -33.55 -13.25
CA ILE A 232 13.12 -34.60 -13.20
C ILE A 232 12.60 -35.82 -12.44
N PHE A 233 12.08 -35.63 -11.22
CA PHE A 233 11.66 -36.73 -10.35
C PHE A 233 10.38 -37.44 -10.85
N LEU A 234 9.42 -36.70 -11.43
CA LEU A 234 8.16 -37.24 -11.92
C LEU A 234 8.14 -37.48 -13.43
N ARG A 235 9.32 -37.58 -14.08
CA ARG A 235 9.45 -37.83 -15.52
C ARG A 235 8.71 -39.09 -15.98
N LYS A 236 8.59 -40.09 -15.11
CA LYS A 236 7.87 -41.36 -15.40
C LYS A 236 6.35 -41.24 -15.32
N SER A 237 5.83 -40.18 -14.70
CA SER A 237 4.40 -39.95 -14.46
C SER A 237 4.03 -38.51 -14.85
N PRO A 238 3.90 -38.22 -16.17
CA PRO A 238 3.73 -36.85 -16.65
C PRO A 238 2.45 -36.18 -16.15
N GLN A 239 1.35 -36.92 -15.92
CA GLN A 239 0.13 -36.35 -15.33
C GLN A 239 0.36 -35.88 -13.90
N LEU A 240 0.99 -36.74 -13.07
CA LEU A 240 1.31 -36.44 -11.69
C LEU A 240 2.29 -35.26 -11.59
N GLY A 241 3.31 -35.24 -12.47
CA GLY A 241 4.26 -34.14 -12.60
C GLY A 241 3.57 -32.79 -12.81
N ARG A 242 2.64 -32.71 -13.77
CA ARG A 242 1.89 -31.47 -14.05
C ARG A 242 1.07 -31.01 -12.84
N VAL A 243 0.31 -31.91 -12.21
CA VAL A 243 -0.50 -31.56 -11.03
C VAL A 243 0.36 -30.98 -9.92
N PHE A 244 1.50 -31.62 -9.60
CA PHE A 244 2.41 -31.09 -8.58
C PHE A 244 3.02 -29.76 -8.99
N THR A 245 3.54 -29.61 -10.22
CA THR A 245 4.15 -28.35 -10.68
C THR A 245 3.18 -27.18 -10.57
N PHE A 246 1.95 -27.30 -11.10
CA PHE A 246 0.98 -26.22 -11.02
C PHE A 246 0.50 -25.94 -9.59
N THR A 247 0.37 -26.97 -8.75
CA THR A 247 -0.01 -26.80 -7.35
C THR A 247 1.07 -26.03 -6.59
N TYR A 248 2.34 -26.42 -6.72
CA TYR A 248 3.45 -25.74 -6.07
C TYR A 248 3.65 -24.31 -6.60
N ASN A 249 3.57 -24.09 -7.91
CA ASN A 249 3.67 -22.74 -8.48
C ASN A 249 2.55 -21.83 -7.91
N ALA A 250 1.32 -22.33 -7.81
CA ALA A 250 0.22 -21.59 -7.18
C ALA A 250 0.49 -21.28 -5.69
N MET A 251 1.04 -22.23 -4.93
CA MET A 251 1.37 -22.03 -3.51
C MET A 251 2.48 -21.00 -3.29
N ILE A 252 3.60 -21.13 -4.02
CA ILE A 252 4.73 -20.21 -3.91
C ILE A 252 4.33 -18.81 -4.40
N GLY A 253 3.62 -18.74 -5.53
CA GLY A 253 3.06 -17.50 -6.04
C GLY A 253 2.14 -16.82 -5.03
N PHE A 254 1.24 -17.57 -4.40
CA PHE A 254 0.34 -17.04 -3.36
C PHE A 254 1.10 -16.51 -2.14
N GLY A 255 2.15 -17.22 -1.71
CA GLY A 255 3.05 -16.75 -0.65
C GLY A 255 3.65 -15.38 -0.96
N MET A 256 4.20 -15.22 -2.17
CA MET A 256 4.86 -13.96 -2.57
C MET A 256 3.91 -12.79 -2.74
N VAL A 257 2.77 -12.98 -3.42
CA VAL A 257 1.94 -11.86 -3.90
C VAL A 257 0.68 -11.65 -3.07
N THR A 258 0.41 -12.54 -2.12
CA THR A 258 -0.71 -12.40 -1.18
C THR A 258 -0.23 -12.40 0.27
N ILE A 259 0.50 -13.42 0.72
CA ILE A 259 0.87 -13.55 2.14
C ILE A 259 1.88 -12.48 2.56
N VAL A 260 3.02 -12.32 1.86
CA VAL A 260 4.03 -11.32 2.23
C VAL A 260 3.45 -9.90 2.24
N PRO A 261 2.75 -9.42 1.18
CA PRO A 261 2.10 -8.11 1.20
C PRO A 261 1.09 -7.94 2.34
N LEU A 262 0.33 -9.00 2.67
CA LEU A 262 -0.62 -8.94 3.78
C LEU A 262 0.08 -8.79 5.12
N LEU A 263 1.18 -9.53 5.36
CA LEU A 263 1.97 -9.42 6.59
C LEU A 263 2.59 -8.03 6.78
N ILE A 264 3.00 -7.40 5.68
CA ILE A 264 3.48 -6.01 5.67
C ILE A 264 2.32 -5.04 5.96
N PHE A 265 1.14 -5.27 5.39
CA PHE A 265 0.02 -4.32 5.47
C PHE A 265 -0.79 -4.37 6.78
N VAL A 266 -0.88 -5.53 7.45
CA VAL A 266 -1.68 -5.72 8.67
C VAL A 266 -1.33 -4.73 9.80
N PRO A 267 -0.05 -4.50 10.14
CA PRO A 267 0.34 -3.51 11.16
C PRO A 267 -0.18 -2.10 10.85
N TYR A 268 -0.25 -1.72 9.56
CA TYR A 268 -0.74 -0.40 9.15
C TYR A 268 -2.24 -0.25 9.37
N ILE A 269 -3.04 -1.26 9.04
CA ILE A 269 -4.49 -1.21 9.32
C ILE A 269 -4.74 -1.13 10.83
N GLN A 270 -3.97 -1.88 11.64
CA GLN A 270 -4.12 -1.87 13.09
C GLN A 270 -3.76 -0.51 13.70
N GLY A 271 -2.71 0.14 13.17
CA GLY A 271 -2.25 1.46 13.57
C GLY A 271 -3.03 2.63 12.96
N PHE A 272 -4.06 2.39 12.15
CA PHE A 272 -4.82 3.43 11.45
C PHE A 272 -6.27 3.49 11.93
N ASP A 273 -6.80 4.69 12.17
CA ASP A 273 -8.21 4.92 12.43
C ASP A 273 -8.94 5.17 11.10
N LEU A 274 -9.73 4.18 10.66
CA LEU A 274 -10.49 4.26 9.41
C LEU A 274 -11.66 5.26 9.46
N GLN A 275 -12.23 5.53 10.64
CA GLN A 275 -13.35 6.47 10.81
C GLN A 275 -12.84 7.92 10.69
N HIS A 276 -11.80 8.23 11.46
CA HIS A 276 -11.23 9.57 11.53
C HIS A 276 -10.14 9.83 10.48
N LYS A 277 -9.70 8.79 9.77
CA LYS A 277 -8.68 8.87 8.70
C LYS A 277 -7.32 9.39 9.20
N ILE A 278 -6.95 9.00 10.42
CA ILE A 278 -5.72 9.41 11.11
C ILE A 278 -4.88 8.19 11.49
N VAL A 279 -3.56 8.38 11.53
CA VAL A 279 -2.64 7.39 12.11
C VAL A 279 -2.75 7.48 13.63
N LYS A 280 -3.05 6.37 14.30
CA LYS A 280 -3.24 6.32 15.77
C LYS A 280 -1.93 6.51 16.52
N ASN A 281 -0.83 6.00 15.94
CA ASN A 281 0.48 6.07 16.57
C ASN A 281 1.18 7.39 16.21
N GLN A 282 1.33 8.27 17.20
CA GLN A 282 2.02 9.54 17.05
C GLN A 282 3.52 9.38 16.72
N ASN A 283 4.14 8.22 17.02
CA ASN A 283 5.53 7.95 16.60
C ASN A 283 5.71 7.98 15.08
N PHE A 284 4.61 7.84 14.32
CA PHE A 284 4.61 7.95 12.86
C PHE A 284 5.28 9.22 12.32
N SER A 285 5.03 10.36 12.96
CA SER A 285 5.54 11.67 12.53
C SER A 285 6.86 12.06 13.21
N VAL A 286 7.26 11.33 14.26
CA VAL A 286 8.38 11.72 15.13
C VAL A 286 9.62 10.87 14.90
N ASP A 287 9.49 9.54 14.81
CA ASP A 287 10.62 8.66 14.58
C ASP A 287 10.98 8.60 13.08
N PRO A 288 12.17 9.10 12.67
CA PRO A 288 12.65 9.04 11.29
C PRO A 288 12.63 7.64 10.69
N VAL A 289 12.99 6.62 11.48
CA VAL A 289 13.09 5.24 11.02
C VAL A 289 11.70 4.69 10.71
N THR A 290 10.73 4.98 11.58
CA THR A 290 9.32 4.63 11.37
C THR A 290 8.78 5.31 10.10
N LEU A 291 9.01 6.61 9.91
CA LEU A 291 8.56 7.34 8.71
C LEU A 291 9.14 6.74 7.42
N VAL A 292 10.46 6.56 7.37
CA VAL A 292 11.15 5.97 6.21
C VAL A 292 10.63 4.56 5.92
N THR A 293 10.46 3.74 6.94
CA THR A 293 9.95 2.36 6.80
C THR A 293 8.57 2.36 6.15
N ILE A 294 7.68 3.24 6.60
CA ILE A 294 6.32 3.32 6.08
C ILE A 294 6.30 3.77 4.63
N VAL A 295 7.08 4.80 4.30
CA VAL A 295 7.21 5.30 2.93
C VAL A 295 7.69 4.20 2.00
N LEU A 296 8.75 3.49 2.37
CA LEU A 296 9.36 2.44 1.55
C LEU A 296 8.45 1.22 1.40
N GLU A 297 7.86 0.72 2.48
CA GLU A 297 6.95 -0.43 2.45
C GLU A 297 5.66 -0.12 1.66
N ASN A 298 5.07 1.06 1.82
CA ASN A 298 3.89 1.45 1.04
C ASN A 298 4.22 1.67 -0.44
N ARG A 299 5.44 2.12 -0.77
CA ARG A 299 5.94 2.18 -2.15
C ARG A 299 6.20 0.81 -2.76
N LEU A 300 6.40 -0.22 -1.94
CA LEU A 300 6.45 -1.61 -2.39
C LEU A 300 5.03 -2.19 -2.58
N LEU A 301 4.11 -1.94 -1.64
CA LEU A 301 2.74 -2.45 -1.68
C LEU A 301 1.92 -1.82 -2.83
N PHE A 302 1.96 -0.50 -2.93
CA PHE A 302 1.23 0.26 -3.94
C PHE A 302 2.11 0.56 -5.14
N ALA A 303 1.51 0.59 -6.32
CA ALA A 303 2.25 0.79 -7.55
C ALA A 303 2.89 2.18 -7.59
N ALA A 304 4.23 2.21 -7.59
CA ALA A 304 5.01 3.45 -7.70
C ALA A 304 5.07 3.99 -9.14
N GLY A 305 4.71 3.17 -10.13
CA GLY A 305 4.69 3.51 -11.55
C GLY A 305 4.03 2.42 -12.40
N MET A 306 3.89 2.66 -13.71
CA MET A 306 3.15 1.75 -14.59
C MET A 306 3.83 0.39 -14.81
N LEU A 307 5.17 0.33 -14.84
CA LEU A 307 5.89 -0.94 -14.94
C LEU A 307 5.67 -1.79 -13.67
N ASP A 308 5.81 -1.17 -12.51
CA ASP A 308 5.54 -1.80 -11.22
C ASP A 308 4.10 -2.31 -11.15
N PHE A 309 3.15 -1.46 -11.52
CA PHE A 309 1.76 -1.85 -11.65
C PHE A 309 1.56 -3.05 -12.58
N ALA A 310 2.12 -3.03 -13.79
CA ALA A 310 1.92 -4.08 -14.78
C ALA A 310 2.43 -5.45 -14.33
N THR A 311 3.49 -5.48 -13.51
CA THR A 311 4.06 -6.73 -13.00
C THR A 311 3.21 -7.37 -11.89
N LYS A 312 2.57 -6.58 -11.01
CA LYS A 312 1.82 -7.10 -9.85
C LYS A 312 0.65 -8.06 -10.18
N PRO A 313 -0.21 -7.81 -11.18
CA PRO A 313 -1.31 -8.73 -11.53
C PRO A 313 -0.86 -10.05 -12.17
N ILE A 314 0.34 -10.11 -12.78
CA ILE A 314 0.80 -11.28 -13.55
C ILE A 314 0.85 -12.55 -12.71
N PRO A 315 1.48 -12.58 -11.50
CA PRO A 315 1.48 -13.76 -10.67
C PRO A 315 0.08 -14.17 -10.18
N HIS A 316 -0.83 -13.22 -9.91
CA HIS A 316 -2.21 -13.55 -9.54
C HIS A 316 -2.96 -14.26 -10.67
N LEU A 317 -2.81 -13.79 -11.91
CA LEU A 317 -3.37 -14.47 -13.08
C LEU A 317 -2.75 -15.86 -13.28
N SER A 318 -1.46 -16.02 -12.98
CA SER A 318 -0.81 -17.34 -13.00
C SER A 318 -1.36 -18.31 -11.96
N ILE A 319 -1.63 -17.84 -10.73
CA ILE A 319 -2.29 -18.64 -9.69
C ILE A 319 -3.67 -19.10 -10.18
N MET A 320 -4.45 -18.18 -10.75
CA MET A 320 -5.76 -18.51 -11.34
C MET A 320 -5.65 -19.62 -12.38
N LEU A 321 -4.75 -19.47 -13.36
CA LEU A 321 -4.58 -20.43 -14.44
C LEU A 321 -4.04 -21.78 -13.94
N SER A 322 -3.13 -21.76 -12.96
CA SER A 322 -2.58 -22.97 -12.34
C SER A 322 -3.67 -23.78 -11.62
N LEU A 323 -4.50 -23.13 -10.81
CA LEU A 323 -5.59 -23.79 -10.09
C LEU A 323 -6.70 -24.31 -11.03
N VAL A 324 -7.02 -23.56 -12.09
CA VAL A 324 -7.94 -24.03 -13.14
C VAL A 324 -7.36 -25.25 -13.85
N THR A 325 -6.07 -25.23 -14.20
CA THR A 325 -5.39 -26.36 -14.85
C THR A 325 -5.38 -27.60 -13.96
N VAL A 326 -5.07 -27.45 -12.68
CA VAL A 326 -5.15 -28.56 -11.71
C VAL A 326 -6.58 -29.10 -11.61
N SER A 327 -7.59 -28.23 -11.58
CA SER A 327 -9.00 -28.64 -11.54
C SER A 327 -9.40 -29.53 -12.73
N GLU A 328 -8.86 -29.24 -13.92
CA GLU A 328 -9.13 -29.99 -15.15
C GLU A 328 -8.33 -31.30 -15.25
N LEU A 329 -7.19 -31.39 -14.56
CA LEU A 329 -6.34 -32.57 -14.48
C LEU A 329 -6.83 -33.59 -13.44
N LEU A 330 -7.61 -33.18 -12.43
CA LEU A 330 -8.06 -34.07 -11.36
C LEU A 330 -9.40 -34.75 -11.68
N GLY A 331 -9.40 -36.08 -11.67
CA GLY A 331 -10.57 -36.95 -11.76
C GLY A 331 -10.91 -37.58 -10.42
N ARG A 332 -12.17 -38.00 -10.24
CA ARG A 332 -12.59 -38.77 -9.07
C ARG A 332 -12.64 -40.24 -9.45
N GLY A 333 -11.76 -41.04 -8.85
CA GLY A 333 -11.77 -42.48 -8.98
C GLY A 333 -12.88 -43.12 -8.14
N ASP A 334 -13.72 -43.94 -8.79
CA ASP A 334 -14.65 -44.81 -8.09
C ASP A 334 -13.90 -46.00 -7.50
N VAL A 335 -13.97 -46.16 -6.18
CA VAL A 335 -13.40 -47.33 -5.51
C VAL A 335 -14.30 -48.54 -5.83
N LYS A 336 -13.92 -49.31 -6.86
CA LYS A 336 -14.48 -50.65 -7.05
C LYS A 336 -13.70 -51.62 -6.17
N VAL A 337 -14.20 -51.87 -4.96
CA VAL A 337 -13.68 -52.95 -4.11
C VAL A 337 -14.10 -54.27 -4.76
N THR A 338 -13.20 -54.91 -5.51
CA THR A 338 -13.32 -56.33 -5.79
C THR A 338 -12.76 -57.10 -4.60
N PRO A 339 -13.56 -57.96 -3.93
CA PRO A 339 -13.05 -58.78 -2.84
C PRO A 339 -12.24 -59.92 -3.44
N ASP A 340 -10.93 -59.73 -3.62
CA ASP A 340 -10.04 -60.85 -3.93
C ASP A 340 -9.65 -61.57 -2.65
N ALA A 341 -10.34 -62.70 -2.44
CA ALA A 341 -9.96 -63.74 -1.50
C ALA A 341 -8.72 -64.47 -2.03
N ARG A 342 -7.52 -63.97 -1.68
CA ARG A 342 -6.33 -64.81 -1.51
C ARG A 342 -5.21 -64.04 -0.79
N GLY A 343 -4.93 -64.37 0.46
CA GLY A 343 -3.59 -64.15 1.04
C GLY A 343 -2.55 -65.00 0.29
N PRO A 344 -1.22 -64.75 0.42
CA PRO A 344 -0.56 -64.74 1.72
C PRO A 344 0.67 -63.81 1.90
N ASN A 345 1.09 -63.70 3.17
CA ASN A 345 2.43 -63.50 3.73
C ASN A 345 3.34 -62.34 3.25
N MET A 346 3.58 -61.38 4.16
CA MET A 346 4.81 -60.60 4.19
C MET A 346 5.59 -60.89 5.48
N GLN A 347 6.82 -61.35 5.30
CA GLN A 347 7.84 -61.45 6.34
C GLN A 347 8.18 -60.06 6.89
N ALA A 348 8.34 -59.97 8.20
CA ALA A 348 8.84 -58.79 8.88
C ALA A 348 10.33 -58.61 8.57
N MET A 349 10.71 -57.42 8.08
CA MET A 349 12.10 -56.97 8.03
C MET A 349 12.23 -55.71 8.88
N THR A 350 12.77 -55.90 10.09
CA THR A 350 13.26 -54.86 11.00
C THR A 350 14.39 -54.05 10.35
N VAL A 351 14.30 -52.72 10.42
CA VAL A 351 15.42 -51.81 10.10
C VAL A 351 15.70 -50.95 11.33
N ASN A 352 16.92 -51.08 11.86
CA ASN A 352 17.48 -50.27 12.94
C ASN A 352 17.77 -48.83 12.46
N PRO A 353 17.67 -47.82 13.34
CA PRO A 353 18.06 -46.45 13.01
C PRO A 353 19.59 -46.31 13.07
N LYS A 354 20.19 -45.68 12.06
CA LYS A 354 21.61 -45.30 12.07
C LYS A 354 21.70 -43.79 12.28
N ALA A 355 22.24 -43.40 13.42
CA ALA A 355 22.63 -42.03 13.74
C ALA A 355 23.71 -41.54 12.76
N SER A 356 23.59 -40.29 12.33
CA SER A 356 24.66 -39.56 11.62
C SER A 356 25.00 -38.31 12.42
N SER A 357 26.27 -38.21 12.80
CA SER A 357 26.85 -37.11 13.57
C SER A 357 26.95 -35.84 12.73
N SER A 358 26.61 -34.71 13.34
CA SER A 358 26.85 -33.37 12.86
C SER A 358 28.27 -32.92 13.21
N ASN A 359 29.08 -32.58 12.20
CA ASN A 359 30.21 -31.68 12.36
C ASN A 359 30.08 -30.58 11.29
N ILE A 360 29.61 -29.41 11.71
CA ILE A 360 29.56 -28.20 10.89
C ILE A 360 30.90 -27.48 11.07
N GLY A 361 31.69 -27.47 10.01
CA GLY A 361 32.83 -26.57 9.87
C GLY A 361 32.35 -25.15 9.58
N LYS A 362 32.90 -24.19 10.32
CA LYS A 362 32.67 -22.75 10.22
C LYS A 362 33.41 -22.21 8.97
N PRO A 363 32.78 -21.47 8.05
CA PRO A 363 33.52 -20.71 7.05
C PRO A 363 34.06 -19.42 7.69
N THR A 364 35.34 -19.19 7.47
CA THR A 364 36.07 -17.96 7.79
C THR A 364 35.59 -16.83 6.89
N ASP A 365 35.08 -15.75 7.48
CA ASP A 365 34.86 -14.50 6.77
C ASP A 365 36.21 -13.84 6.50
N THR A 366 36.58 -13.74 5.24
CA THR A 366 37.59 -12.79 4.79
C THR A 366 37.18 -12.30 3.42
N GLN A 367 36.40 -11.24 3.38
CA GLN A 367 36.27 -10.43 2.17
C GLN A 367 36.24 -8.96 2.55
N ALA A 368 37.35 -8.30 2.22
CA ALA A 368 37.50 -6.86 2.25
C ALA A 368 36.44 -6.23 1.35
N SER A 369 35.56 -5.45 1.96
CA SER A 369 34.62 -4.56 1.27
C SER A 369 35.18 -3.14 1.31
N SER A 370 35.38 -2.57 0.14
CA SER A 370 35.68 -1.16 -0.09
C SER A 370 34.50 -0.28 0.35
N GLY A 371 34.39 0.00 1.65
CA GLY A 371 34.38 1.37 2.17
C GLY A 371 33.12 2.23 2.07
N LYS A 372 31.90 1.70 2.14
CA LYS A 372 30.69 2.47 2.55
C LYS A 372 29.76 1.59 3.39
N VAL A 373 29.19 2.15 4.47
CA VAL A 373 28.30 1.40 5.38
C VAL A 373 26.86 1.54 4.89
N PRO A 374 26.13 0.44 4.60
CA PRO A 374 24.72 0.50 4.23
C PRO A 374 23.90 0.82 5.48
N CYS A 375 23.80 2.10 5.82
CA CYS A 375 23.01 2.61 6.92
C CYS A 375 21.90 3.48 6.32
N ALA A 376 20.63 3.13 6.56
CA ALA A 376 19.50 3.89 6.05
C ALA A 376 19.16 5.12 6.92
N SER A 377 19.66 5.17 8.16
CA SER A 377 19.38 6.22 9.12
C SER A 377 20.58 6.47 10.04
N LEU A 378 21.00 7.72 10.20
CA LEU A 378 22.07 8.11 11.13
C LEU A 378 21.55 9.13 12.13
N VAL A 379 21.81 8.87 13.41
CA VAL A 379 21.75 9.88 14.47
C VAL A 379 23.18 10.31 14.78
N TYR A 380 23.54 11.53 14.42
CA TYR A 380 24.81 12.15 14.77
C TYR A 380 24.62 12.96 16.04
N ASP A 381 25.05 12.39 17.17
CA ASP A 381 25.01 13.05 18.48
C ASP A 381 26.38 13.68 18.78
N CYS A 382 26.44 15.01 18.73
CA CYS A 382 27.66 15.77 19.00
C CYS A 382 28.21 15.52 20.42
N HIS A 383 27.34 15.38 21.42
CA HIS A 383 27.74 15.09 22.78
C HIS A 383 28.38 13.69 22.87
N ALA A 384 27.77 12.68 22.27
CA ALA A 384 28.32 11.32 22.23
C ALA A 384 29.61 11.22 21.42
N GLN A 385 29.77 12.04 20.37
CA GLN A 385 30.99 12.13 19.57
C GLN A 385 32.07 13.03 20.19
N ASN A 386 31.77 13.72 21.30
CA ASN A 386 32.62 14.74 21.92
C ASN A 386 33.06 15.83 20.92
N THR A 387 32.13 16.25 20.06
CA THR A 387 32.30 17.34 19.08
C THR A 387 31.23 18.42 19.31
N THR A 388 31.41 19.60 18.72
CA THR A 388 30.39 20.66 18.75
C THR A 388 29.54 20.70 17.48
N THR A 389 30.04 20.07 16.41
CA THR A 389 29.45 20.04 15.07
C THR A 389 29.95 18.79 14.31
N PRO A 390 29.22 18.28 13.31
CA PRO A 390 29.74 17.28 12.39
C PRO A 390 30.93 17.81 11.57
N ASP A 391 31.95 16.98 11.40
CA ASP A 391 33.10 17.28 10.54
C ASP A 391 32.72 17.30 9.05
N GLN A 392 33.53 18.00 8.25
CA GLN A 392 33.36 18.18 6.80
C GLN A 392 33.34 16.88 5.98
N THR A 393 33.78 15.75 6.54
CA THR A 393 33.82 14.43 5.87
C THR A 393 32.89 13.41 6.51
N THR A 394 32.09 13.82 7.52
CA THR A 394 31.23 12.93 8.31
C THR A 394 30.30 12.11 7.42
N PHE A 395 29.72 12.75 6.40
CA PHE A 395 28.73 12.12 5.54
C PHE A 395 29.34 11.32 4.38
N ASP A 396 30.64 11.44 4.11
CA ASP A 396 31.30 10.82 2.94
C ASP A 396 31.27 9.28 2.99
N LYS A 397 31.19 8.73 4.21
CA LYS A 397 31.12 7.28 4.48
C LYS A 397 29.72 6.70 4.26
N LEU A 398 28.71 7.55 4.11
CA LEU A 398 27.32 7.15 3.91
C LEU A 398 27.08 6.76 2.44
N ASP A 399 26.22 5.78 2.23
CA ASP A 399 25.74 5.43 0.90
C ASP A 399 24.65 6.41 0.46
N PRO A 400 24.91 7.29 -0.52
CA PRO A 400 23.97 8.34 -0.93
C PRO A 400 22.69 7.79 -1.56
N VAL A 401 22.69 6.53 -2.00
CA VAL A 401 21.54 5.87 -2.64
C VAL A 401 20.59 5.26 -1.61
N VAL A 402 21.11 4.83 -0.45
CA VAL A 402 20.33 4.11 0.57
C VAL A 402 20.00 5.00 1.77
N PHE A 403 20.82 6.01 2.04
CA PHE A 403 20.68 6.88 3.20
C PHE A 403 19.43 7.76 3.13
N ALA A 404 18.50 7.58 4.09
CA ALA A 404 17.14 8.12 4.04
C ALA A 404 16.76 8.98 5.25
N ALA A 405 17.44 8.86 6.39
CA ALA A 405 17.14 9.65 7.58
C ALA A 405 18.41 10.19 8.25
N LEU A 406 18.42 11.50 8.54
CA LEU A 406 19.49 12.16 9.27
C LEU A 406 18.92 12.92 10.47
N SER A 407 19.40 12.59 11.66
CA SER A 407 19.16 13.37 12.88
C SER A 407 20.50 13.91 13.39
N ILE A 408 20.61 15.23 13.55
CA ILE A 408 21.78 15.88 14.16
C ILE A 408 21.32 16.42 15.52
N VAL A 409 21.93 15.93 16.59
CA VAL A 409 21.44 16.19 17.94
C VAL A 409 22.56 16.64 18.88
N HIS A 410 22.19 17.43 19.89
CA HIS A 410 23.08 17.79 21.00
C HIS A 410 24.33 18.59 20.60
N CYS A 411 24.25 19.36 19.51
CA CYS A 411 25.38 20.13 18.99
C CYS A 411 25.37 21.56 19.55
N SER A 412 26.36 21.90 20.37
CA SER A 412 26.46 23.22 21.00
C SER A 412 26.89 24.35 20.06
N GLY A 413 27.35 24.02 18.85
CA GLY A 413 27.79 24.98 17.83
C GLY A 413 27.71 24.39 16.43
N LEU A 414 26.52 23.97 16.02
CA LEU A 414 26.27 23.32 14.74
C LEU A 414 26.57 24.25 13.57
N GLU A 415 27.52 23.83 12.74
CA GLU A 415 27.80 24.34 11.41
C GLU A 415 27.45 23.25 10.40
N MET A 416 26.37 23.43 9.63
CA MET A 416 25.95 22.42 8.67
C MET A 416 27.03 22.23 7.60
N PRO A 417 27.58 21.01 7.39
CA PRO A 417 28.68 20.83 6.47
C PRO A 417 28.21 20.77 5.00
N PRO A 418 28.95 21.35 4.05
CA PRO A 418 28.66 21.31 2.62
C PRO A 418 28.49 19.91 2.01
N ASN A 419 29.13 18.88 2.57
CA ASN A 419 28.92 17.50 2.11
C ASN A 419 27.51 16.98 2.42
N PHE A 420 26.65 17.74 3.10
CA PHE A 420 25.21 17.50 3.14
C PHE A 420 24.60 17.28 1.74
N GLN A 421 25.12 17.97 0.72
CA GLN A 421 24.64 17.85 -0.67
C GLN A 421 24.76 16.44 -1.28
N ILE A 422 25.57 15.55 -0.71
CA ILE A 422 25.73 14.20 -1.26
C ILE A 422 24.55 13.29 -0.91
N LEU A 423 23.68 13.70 0.02
CA LEU A 423 22.61 12.87 0.58
C LEU A 423 21.37 12.84 -0.32
N GLU A 424 21.52 12.30 -1.53
CA GLU A 424 20.51 12.38 -2.59
C GLU A 424 19.17 11.70 -2.26
N SER A 425 19.24 10.64 -1.46
CA SER A 425 18.08 9.82 -1.08
C SER A 425 17.47 10.19 0.27
N LEU A 426 17.94 11.27 0.90
CA LEU A 426 17.45 11.75 2.19
C LEU A 426 15.94 12.02 2.12
N MET A 427 15.19 11.44 3.04
CA MET A 427 13.74 11.59 3.18
C MET A 427 13.37 12.47 4.37
N THR A 428 14.18 12.48 5.43
CA THR A 428 13.92 13.29 6.61
C THR A 428 15.21 13.85 7.22
N LEU A 429 15.16 15.13 7.57
CA LEU A 429 16.19 15.83 8.31
C LEU A 429 15.62 16.31 9.65
N GLN A 430 16.26 15.92 10.73
CA GLN A 430 15.95 16.39 12.07
C GLN A 430 17.16 17.06 12.69
N ILE A 431 16.95 18.23 13.29
CA ILE A 431 17.94 18.91 14.13
C ILE A 431 17.29 19.09 15.49
N TYR A 432 17.94 18.61 16.55
CA TYR A 432 17.35 18.64 17.88
C TYR A 432 18.33 19.07 18.96
N ASN A 433 17.86 19.88 19.91
CA ASN A 433 18.64 20.34 21.07
C ASN A 433 20.04 20.84 20.67
N SER A 434 20.08 21.76 19.70
CA SER A 434 21.33 22.22 19.09
C SER A 434 21.34 23.73 18.91
N THR A 435 22.53 24.34 18.96
CA THR A 435 22.73 25.76 18.63
C THR A 435 23.25 25.85 17.21
N ILE A 436 22.42 26.30 16.27
CA ILE A 436 22.78 26.47 14.86
C ILE A 436 23.55 27.78 14.70
N VAL A 437 24.87 27.66 14.54
CA VAL A 437 25.78 28.79 14.32
C VAL A 437 25.79 29.16 12.85
N SER A 438 25.86 28.17 11.96
CA SER A 438 25.76 28.40 10.52
C SER A 438 25.02 27.27 9.81
N TRP A 439 24.13 27.64 8.90
CA TRP A 439 23.55 26.76 7.91
C TRP A 439 23.32 27.59 6.65
N ASP A 440 24.36 27.60 5.83
CA ASP A 440 24.52 28.53 4.71
C ASP A 440 23.94 27.98 3.40
N ALA A 441 24.01 28.79 2.34
CA ALA A 441 23.52 28.40 1.02
C ALA A 441 24.31 27.23 0.39
N LYS A 442 25.57 27.02 0.77
CA LYS A 442 26.40 25.89 0.25
C LYS A 442 25.93 24.56 0.82
N SER A 443 25.41 24.58 2.04
CA SER A 443 24.91 23.42 2.76
C SER A 443 23.37 23.38 2.79
N ALA A 444 22.74 24.05 1.81
CA ALA A 444 21.31 24.20 1.74
C ALA A 444 20.58 22.92 1.32
N ILE A 445 19.31 22.84 1.71
CA ILE A 445 18.36 21.91 1.10
C ILE A 445 18.17 22.32 -0.36
N SER A 446 18.83 21.57 -1.25
CA SER A 446 18.74 21.76 -2.69
C SER A 446 17.67 20.87 -3.33
N ALA A 447 16.86 21.44 -4.21
CA ALA A 447 15.90 20.73 -5.06
C ALA A 447 16.56 19.70 -6.00
N THR A 448 17.84 19.88 -6.36
CA THR A 448 18.57 18.96 -7.24
C THR A 448 19.30 17.87 -6.47
N ALA A 449 19.80 18.17 -5.27
CA ALA A 449 20.47 17.19 -4.43
C ALA A 449 19.45 16.31 -3.69
N HIS A 450 18.56 16.90 -2.89
CA HIS A 450 17.71 16.17 -1.95
C HIS A 450 16.35 15.81 -2.55
N THR A 451 16.35 15.16 -3.72
CA THR A 451 15.15 14.92 -4.54
C THR A 451 14.05 14.11 -3.83
N ARG A 452 14.37 13.42 -2.73
CA ARG A 452 13.44 12.58 -1.97
C ARG A 452 13.04 13.16 -0.60
N LEU A 453 13.49 14.36 -0.25
CA LEU A 453 13.24 14.94 1.06
C LEU A 453 11.75 15.21 1.25
N LEU A 454 11.18 14.69 2.33
CA LEU A 454 9.77 14.82 2.68
C LEU A 454 9.56 15.76 3.85
N TRP A 455 10.43 15.71 4.87
CA TRP A 455 10.20 16.42 6.12
C TRP A 455 11.47 17.02 6.70
N VAL A 456 11.38 18.26 7.18
CA VAL A 456 12.44 18.94 7.93
C VAL A 456 11.87 19.34 9.28
N PHE A 457 12.54 18.94 10.35
CA PHE A 457 12.17 19.27 11.71
C PHE A 457 13.36 19.86 12.46
N VAL A 458 13.14 20.99 13.14
CA VAL A 458 14.12 21.65 14.00
C VAL A 458 13.49 21.89 15.36
N GLY A 459 13.94 21.16 16.38
CA GLY A 459 13.35 21.14 17.72
C GLY A 459 14.33 21.61 18.79
N ARG A 460 13.85 22.36 19.79
CA ARG A 460 14.65 22.81 20.96
C ARG A 460 15.99 23.44 20.56
N SER A 461 16.01 24.18 19.47
CA SER A 461 17.26 24.63 18.85
C SER A 461 17.35 26.15 18.82
N GLN A 462 18.56 26.66 19.04
CA GLN A 462 18.84 28.09 19.06
C GLN A 462 19.43 28.53 17.72
N MET A 463 18.96 29.65 17.18
CA MET A 463 19.43 30.26 15.94
C MET A 463 19.10 31.76 15.92
N ALA A 464 19.85 32.55 15.15
CA ALA A 464 19.59 33.99 15.05
C ALA A 464 18.33 34.31 14.23
N GLU A 465 18.14 33.57 13.15
CA GLU A 465 17.05 33.72 12.18
C GLU A 465 16.77 32.38 11.50
N VAL A 466 15.72 32.32 10.67
CA VAL A 466 15.47 31.15 9.82
C VAL A 466 16.69 30.91 8.91
N PRO A 467 17.36 29.75 8.98
CA PRO A 467 18.67 29.60 8.34
C PRO A 467 18.64 29.66 6.81
N GLN A 468 19.66 30.24 6.18
CA GLN A 468 19.77 30.36 4.72
C GLN A 468 19.69 29.00 4.00
N GLY A 469 20.15 27.94 4.66
CA GLY A 469 20.09 26.58 4.14
C GLY A 469 18.69 26.02 3.93
N VAL A 470 17.65 26.59 4.56
CA VAL A 470 16.25 26.22 4.30
C VAL A 470 15.51 27.23 3.42
N LEU A 471 16.17 28.31 3.00
CA LEU A 471 15.58 29.40 2.21
C LEU A 471 15.83 29.28 0.69
N GLN A 472 16.53 28.23 0.27
CA GLN A 472 16.65 27.88 -1.15
C GLN A 472 15.36 27.22 -1.65
N PRO A 473 15.12 27.21 -2.98
CA PRO A 473 14.01 26.46 -3.56
C PRO A 473 14.05 24.99 -3.12
N LEU A 474 13.00 24.57 -2.43
CA LEU A 474 12.91 23.22 -1.87
C LEU A 474 12.64 22.18 -2.98
N PRO A 475 13.09 20.92 -2.79
CA PRO A 475 12.61 19.80 -3.58
C PRO A 475 11.08 19.75 -3.56
N ALA A 476 10.45 19.50 -4.72
CA ALA A 476 8.98 19.42 -4.85
C ALA A 476 8.33 18.30 -4.01
N THR A 477 9.15 17.42 -3.44
CA THR A 477 8.76 16.33 -2.55
C THR A 477 8.60 16.77 -1.10
N VAL A 478 9.12 17.94 -0.69
CA VAL A 478 9.06 18.40 0.70
C VAL A 478 7.61 18.69 1.08
N GLN A 479 7.11 17.98 2.08
CA GLN A 479 5.73 18.09 2.53
C GLN A 479 5.59 18.94 3.78
N GLY A 480 6.62 18.99 4.62
CA GLY A 480 6.55 19.73 5.86
C GLY A 480 7.88 20.31 6.32
N ILE A 481 7.80 21.53 6.85
CA ILE A 481 8.87 22.21 7.57
C ILE A 481 8.33 22.62 8.92
N GLN A 482 9.05 22.26 9.98
CA GLN A 482 8.61 22.45 11.34
C GLN A 482 9.75 22.96 12.21
N PHE A 483 9.48 24.07 12.90
CA PHE A 483 10.33 24.60 13.96
C PHE A 483 9.53 24.51 15.26
N SER A 484 10.12 23.93 16.30
CA SER A 484 9.49 23.86 17.63
C SER A 484 10.49 24.21 18.72
N HIS A 485 10.08 25.01 19.70
CA HIS A 485 10.94 25.43 20.80
C HIS A 485 12.22 26.11 20.29
N SER A 486 12.07 27.13 19.44
CA SER A 486 13.17 27.93 18.92
C SER A 486 13.08 29.38 19.41
N ASN A 487 14.17 30.11 19.31
CA ASN A 487 14.24 31.53 19.67
C ASN A 487 14.01 32.47 18.46
N ILE A 488 13.32 31.98 17.42
CA ILE A 488 12.99 32.79 16.22
C ILE A 488 11.93 33.83 16.60
N LYS A 489 12.21 35.10 16.30
CA LYS A 489 11.34 36.24 16.60
C LYS A 489 10.59 36.78 15.39
N THR A 490 11.16 36.64 14.21
CA THR A 490 10.60 37.14 12.95
C THR A 490 10.75 36.09 11.85
N LEU A 491 9.79 36.10 10.91
CA LEU A 491 9.81 35.24 9.73
C LEU A 491 10.10 36.07 8.48
N PRO A 492 10.85 35.53 7.50
CA PRO A 492 11.03 36.19 6.20
C PRO A 492 9.68 36.39 5.48
N ASN A 493 9.53 37.53 4.81
CA ASN A 493 8.29 37.90 4.11
C ASN A 493 8.16 37.32 2.70
N ASP A 494 9.13 36.53 2.25
CA ASP A 494 9.21 35.95 0.91
C ASP A 494 9.21 34.41 0.91
N LEU A 495 8.90 33.78 2.06
CA LEU A 495 8.84 32.32 2.18
C LEU A 495 7.86 31.68 1.18
N ASN A 496 6.75 32.33 0.87
CA ASN A 496 5.78 31.86 -0.13
C ASN A 496 6.31 31.88 -1.58
N LEU A 497 7.38 32.62 -1.85
CA LEU A 497 8.06 32.65 -3.15
C LEU A 497 9.16 31.59 -3.23
N ARG A 498 9.70 31.17 -2.08
CA ARG A 498 10.80 30.21 -1.96
C ARG A 498 10.30 28.77 -1.80
N TRP A 499 9.26 28.60 -1.01
CA TRP A 499 8.66 27.31 -0.71
C TRP A 499 7.42 27.12 -1.57
N HIS A 500 7.31 25.95 -2.19
CA HIS A 500 6.05 25.55 -2.81
C HIS A 500 4.99 25.31 -1.72
N SER A 501 3.74 25.10 -2.12
CA SER A 501 2.67 24.75 -1.18
C SER A 501 3.04 23.46 -0.42
N LEU A 502 3.32 23.62 0.87
CA LEU A 502 3.61 22.54 1.80
C LEU A 502 2.30 21.96 2.32
N ILE A 503 2.32 20.74 2.84
CA ILE A 503 1.17 20.23 3.58
C ILE A 503 1.16 20.80 4.99
N ALA A 504 2.28 20.75 5.70
CA ALA A 504 2.39 21.23 7.07
C ALA A 504 3.49 22.27 7.20
N LEU A 505 3.17 23.40 7.82
CA LEU A 505 4.14 24.41 8.18
C LEU A 505 3.93 24.83 9.62
N SER A 506 4.95 24.67 10.46
CA SER A 506 4.85 25.03 11.87
C SER A 506 6.04 25.83 12.41
N PHE A 507 5.71 26.76 13.30
CA PHE A 507 6.63 27.51 14.14
C PHE A 507 6.04 27.56 15.56
N ASP A 508 6.23 26.49 16.32
CA ASP A 508 5.58 26.28 17.61
C ASP A 508 6.51 26.59 18.79
N TYR A 509 5.94 27.03 19.90
CA TYR A 509 6.62 27.30 21.16
C TYR A 509 7.86 28.20 21.00
N GLY A 510 7.72 29.26 20.20
CA GLY A 510 8.80 30.20 19.91
C GLY A 510 8.59 31.58 20.54
N GLU A 511 9.24 32.58 19.93
CA GLU A 511 9.17 33.98 20.37
C GLU A 511 8.52 34.88 19.29
N LEU A 512 7.68 34.31 18.42
CA LEU A 512 7.01 35.08 17.38
C LEU A 512 5.95 36.00 17.99
N ALA A 513 6.01 37.29 17.66
CA ALA A 513 4.98 38.27 18.02
C ALA A 513 4.00 38.55 16.87
N ASP A 514 4.48 38.47 15.63
CA ASP A 514 3.72 38.77 14.42
C ASP A 514 4.00 37.73 13.32
N ILE A 515 3.02 37.51 12.43
CA ILE A 515 3.15 36.63 11.27
C ILE A 515 3.05 37.46 9.98
N PRO A 516 4.04 37.42 9.08
CA PRO A 516 3.96 38.09 7.79
C PRO A 516 2.74 37.62 6.99
N PRO A 517 1.95 38.53 6.40
CA PRO A 517 0.79 38.15 5.57
C PRO A 517 1.11 37.18 4.45
N GLN A 518 2.33 37.28 3.91
CA GLN A 518 2.80 36.43 2.83
C GLN A 518 2.84 34.95 3.21
N MET A 519 2.97 34.62 4.50
CA MET A 519 2.92 33.25 5.00
C MET A 519 1.58 32.57 4.65
N PHE A 520 0.47 33.32 4.66
CA PHE A 520 -0.87 32.82 4.33
C PHE A 520 -1.07 32.58 2.82
N PHE A 521 -0.18 33.14 1.98
CA PHE A 521 -0.14 32.84 0.54
C PHE A 521 0.61 31.55 0.20
N SER A 522 1.32 30.93 1.16
CA SER A 522 1.97 29.63 0.94
C SER A 522 0.99 28.49 0.69
N LEU A 523 -0.30 28.69 1.02
CA LEU A 523 -1.37 27.70 0.89
C LEU A 523 -1.05 26.37 1.59
N ALA A 524 -0.35 26.42 2.72
CA ALA A 524 -0.17 25.24 3.54
C ALA A 524 -1.52 24.75 4.08
N ARG A 525 -1.70 23.43 4.13
CA ARG A 525 -2.96 22.84 4.61
C ARG A 525 -3.05 22.84 6.12
N VAL A 526 -1.92 22.71 6.82
CA VAL A 526 -1.81 22.78 8.27
C VAL A 526 -0.84 23.90 8.59
N LEU A 527 -1.32 24.90 9.31
CA LEU A 527 -0.54 26.04 9.79
C LEU A 527 -0.54 26.02 11.31
N SER A 528 0.63 25.99 11.93
CA SER A 528 0.75 25.94 13.38
C SER A 528 1.72 26.99 13.91
N PHE A 529 1.23 27.76 14.89
CA PHE A 529 1.95 28.83 15.58
C PHE A 529 1.67 28.77 17.09
N VAL A 530 1.52 27.56 17.64
CA VAL A 530 1.12 27.33 19.03
C VAL A 530 2.17 27.92 19.98
N GLY A 531 1.75 28.46 21.12
CA GLY A 531 2.68 28.80 22.21
C GLY A 531 3.68 29.92 21.88
N ASN A 532 3.30 30.88 21.04
CA ASN A 532 4.09 32.07 20.74
C ASN A 532 3.58 33.30 21.53
N GLN A 533 4.00 34.49 21.14
CA GLN A 533 3.65 35.77 21.77
C GLN A 533 2.68 36.58 20.90
N ILE A 534 1.83 35.91 20.13
CA ILE A 534 0.94 36.54 19.15
C ILE A 534 -0.29 37.12 19.85
N GLU A 535 -0.43 38.45 19.85
CA GLU A 535 -1.60 39.12 20.41
C GLU A 535 -2.74 39.33 19.39
N THR A 536 -2.40 39.52 18.11
CA THR A 536 -3.36 39.72 17.02
C THR A 536 -2.87 39.04 15.75
N ILE A 537 -3.79 38.66 14.84
CA ILE A 537 -3.43 37.97 13.59
C ILE A 537 -4.16 38.56 12.37
N PRO A 538 -3.91 39.85 12.05
CA PRO A 538 -4.60 40.51 10.92
C PRO A 538 -4.31 39.83 9.58
N ALA A 539 -3.12 39.22 9.46
CA ALA A 539 -2.68 38.45 8.31
C ALA A 539 -3.61 37.29 7.92
N LEU A 540 -4.37 36.73 8.87
CA LEU A 540 -5.36 35.68 8.59
C LEU A 540 -6.51 36.18 7.70
N ALA A 541 -6.84 37.48 7.76
CA ALA A 541 -7.83 38.09 6.86
C ALA A 541 -7.40 38.02 5.39
N MET A 542 -6.10 37.94 5.13
CA MET A 542 -5.48 37.96 3.80
C MET A 542 -5.37 36.57 3.16
N LEU A 543 -6.05 35.57 3.71
CA LEU A 543 -6.12 34.26 3.08
C LEU A 543 -6.60 34.36 1.63
N PRO A 544 -5.95 33.67 0.68
CA PRO A 544 -6.39 33.67 -0.71
C PRO A 544 -7.86 33.29 -0.86
N ALA A 545 -8.50 33.95 -1.81
CA ALA A 545 -9.84 33.63 -2.28
C ALA A 545 -10.01 32.11 -2.51
N GLY A 546 -10.95 31.49 -1.80
CA GLY A 546 -11.25 30.06 -1.91
C GLY A 546 -10.18 29.12 -1.34
N ALA A 547 -9.26 29.62 -0.51
CA ALA A 547 -8.28 28.78 0.18
C ALA A 547 -8.96 27.67 1.00
N PHE A 548 -8.33 26.50 1.02
CA PHE A 548 -8.80 25.33 1.78
C PHE A 548 -7.72 24.90 2.77
N ILE A 549 -7.97 25.16 4.05
CA ILE A 549 -7.04 24.88 5.15
C ILE A 549 -7.65 23.80 6.03
N LEU A 550 -6.86 22.79 6.35
CA LEU A 550 -7.26 21.70 7.23
C LEU A 550 -7.23 22.10 8.69
N ASP A 551 -6.12 22.69 9.14
CA ASP A 551 -5.97 23.12 10.53
C ASP A 551 -5.20 24.43 10.64
N VAL A 552 -5.65 25.27 11.59
CA VAL A 552 -4.95 26.49 12.02
C VAL A 552 -4.78 26.40 13.54
N GLU A 553 -3.55 26.23 14.00
CA GLU A 553 -3.22 26.07 15.41
C GLU A 553 -2.62 27.37 15.97
N LEU A 554 -3.38 28.02 16.85
CA LEU A 554 -3.10 29.32 17.49
C LEU A 554 -3.14 29.21 19.02
N ALA A 555 -3.27 27.99 19.55
CA ALA A 555 -3.41 27.75 20.99
C ALA A 555 -2.23 28.31 21.80
N ALA A 556 -2.48 28.60 23.08
CA ALA A 556 -1.49 29.09 24.04
C ALA A 556 -0.76 30.38 23.61
N ASN A 557 -1.41 31.22 22.80
CA ASN A 557 -0.97 32.58 22.49
C ASN A 557 -1.78 33.61 23.30
N PRO A 558 -1.25 34.80 23.60
CA PRO A 558 -2.00 35.92 24.19
C PRO A 558 -2.99 36.57 23.20
N LEU A 559 -3.59 35.80 22.29
CA LEU A 559 -4.43 36.27 21.20
C LEU A 559 -5.71 36.91 21.75
N LYS A 560 -5.92 38.20 21.44
CA LYS A 560 -7.02 39.03 21.95
C LYS A 560 -8.22 39.09 21.00
N GLU A 561 -7.95 39.04 19.69
CA GLU A 561 -8.96 39.15 18.65
C GLU A 561 -8.59 38.34 17.39
N LEU A 562 -9.61 37.87 16.70
CA LEU A 562 -9.54 37.34 15.33
C LEU A 562 -9.99 38.42 14.35
N PRO A 563 -9.53 38.40 13.09
CA PRO A 563 -9.98 39.38 12.10
C PRO A 563 -11.50 39.34 11.91
N ALA A 564 -12.11 40.51 11.79
CA ALA A 564 -13.56 40.65 11.64
C ALA A 564 -14.10 39.99 10.36
N THR A 565 -13.31 39.99 9.29
CA THR A 565 -13.68 39.47 7.97
C THR A 565 -12.52 38.71 7.32
N LEU A 566 -12.84 37.74 6.46
CA LEU A 566 -11.89 37.09 5.55
C LEU A 566 -12.06 37.65 4.13
N MET A 567 -11.03 37.60 3.30
CA MET A 567 -11.12 37.99 1.88
C MET A 567 -12.14 37.12 1.12
N GLU A 568 -12.96 37.75 0.27
CA GLU A 568 -13.93 37.06 -0.59
C GLU A 568 -13.32 36.60 -1.93
N PRO A 569 -13.73 35.44 -2.49
CA PRO A 569 -14.56 34.40 -1.89
C PRO A 569 -13.90 33.78 -0.65
N THR A 570 -14.64 33.73 0.45
CA THR A 570 -14.09 33.35 1.76
C THR A 570 -13.43 31.97 1.79
N ALA A 571 -12.28 31.89 2.45
CA ALA A 571 -11.57 30.64 2.70
C ALA A 571 -12.39 29.67 3.57
N LEU A 572 -12.15 28.38 3.42
CA LEU A 572 -12.70 27.34 4.29
C LEU A 572 -11.59 26.79 5.19
N ILE A 573 -11.75 26.97 6.50
CA ILE A 573 -10.88 26.43 7.53
C ILE A 573 -11.61 25.24 8.17
N ILE A 574 -11.11 24.01 8.04
CA ILE A 574 -11.83 22.85 8.58
C ILE A 574 -11.81 22.87 10.11
N SER A 575 -10.63 22.92 10.70
CA SER A 575 -10.42 23.01 12.14
C SER A 575 -9.58 24.24 12.49
N MET A 576 -9.87 24.83 13.64
CA MET A 576 -9.06 25.90 14.21
C MET A 576 -8.94 25.66 15.71
N ASN A 577 -7.73 25.85 16.24
CA ASN A 577 -7.45 25.72 17.65
C ASN A 577 -6.98 27.05 18.23
N VAL A 578 -7.78 27.59 19.14
CA VAL A 578 -7.52 28.84 19.87
C VAL A 578 -7.62 28.61 21.38
N GLN A 579 -7.36 27.38 21.83
CA GLN A 579 -7.37 27.05 23.25
C GLN A 579 -6.36 27.88 24.03
N TYR A 580 -6.69 28.20 25.28
CA TYR A 580 -5.83 28.96 26.19
C TYR A 580 -5.38 30.32 25.62
N THR A 581 -6.25 30.99 24.86
CA THR A 581 -6.06 32.37 24.36
C THR A 581 -6.89 33.38 25.15
N SER A 582 -6.72 34.68 24.87
CA SER A 582 -7.46 35.78 25.51
C SER A 582 -8.71 36.23 24.74
N LEU A 583 -9.23 35.39 23.84
CA LEU A 583 -10.40 35.71 23.02
C LEU A 583 -11.68 35.87 23.88
N THR A 584 -12.39 36.98 23.66
CA THR A 584 -13.67 37.29 24.33
C THR A 584 -14.89 37.10 23.42
N HIS A 585 -14.69 37.11 22.11
CA HIS A 585 -15.75 37.00 21.11
C HIS A 585 -15.25 36.24 19.87
N MET A 586 -16.19 35.70 19.10
CA MET A 586 -15.91 35.01 17.83
C MET A 586 -16.51 35.81 16.66
N PRO A 587 -15.77 35.99 15.55
CA PRO A 587 -16.28 36.72 14.39
C PRO A 587 -17.34 35.92 13.62
N GLU A 588 -18.20 36.60 12.88
CA GLU A 588 -19.35 36.00 12.18
C GLU A 588 -18.96 34.91 11.19
N TRP A 589 -17.81 35.04 10.52
CA TRP A 589 -17.33 34.06 9.55
C TRP A 589 -17.08 32.68 10.18
N VAL A 590 -16.88 32.56 11.50
CA VAL A 590 -16.75 31.25 12.17
C VAL A 590 -17.97 30.36 11.91
N LYS A 591 -19.16 30.95 11.78
CA LYS A 591 -20.42 30.21 11.58
C LYS A 591 -20.45 29.48 10.23
N THR A 592 -19.86 30.08 9.20
CA THR A 592 -19.93 29.64 7.79
C THR A 592 -18.64 29.03 7.27
N ASN A 593 -17.50 29.55 7.70
CA ASN A 593 -16.18 29.29 7.15
C ASN A 593 -15.34 28.34 8.00
N THR A 594 -15.89 27.84 9.11
CA THR A 594 -15.27 26.77 9.91
C THR A 594 -16.13 25.51 9.99
N LYS A 595 -15.51 24.34 10.20
CA LYS A 595 -16.25 23.15 10.65
C LYS A 595 -16.27 23.03 12.16
N VAL A 596 -15.12 23.27 12.80
CA VAL A 596 -14.94 23.23 14.26
C VAL A 596 -13.91 24.26 14.70
N VAL A 597 -14.11 24.86 15.88
CA VAL A 597 -13.16 25.73 16.58
C VAL A 597 -13.01 25.23 18.01
N TRP A 598 -11.80 24.88 18.42
CA TRP A 598 -11.48 24.49 19.79
C TRP A 598 -11.08 25.72 20.59
N ALA A 599 -11.84 26.07 21.63
CA ALA A 599 -11.69 27.33 22.37
C ALA A 599 -11.67 27.15 23.89
N TYR A 600 -11.42 25.93 24.37
CA TYR A 600 -11.26 25.65 25.80
C TYR A 600 -10.22 26.58 26.46
N GLY A 601 -10.53 27.06 27.67
CA GLY A 601 -9.66 27.96 28.42
C GLY A 601 -9.66 29.42 27.94
N THR A 602 -10.55 29.82 27.02
CA THR A 602 -10.73 31.21 26.61
C THR A 602 -11.78 31.95 27.45
N PRO A 603 -11.67 33.29 27.61
CA PRO A 603 -12.74 34.10 28.21
C PRO A 603 -14.10 33.96 27.51
N PHE A 604 -14.11 33.75 26.19
CA PHE A 604 -15.34 33.49 25.42
C PHE A 604 -16.13 32.30 26.00
N CYS A 605 -15.44 31.21 26.33
CA CYS A 605 -16.06 30.01 26.90
C CYS A 605 -16.48 30.14 28.37
N ALA A 606 -16.20 31.26 29.03
CA ALA A 606 -16.65 31.50 30.41
C ALA A 606 -18.14 31.86 30.51
N THR A 607 -18.78 32.22 29.39
CA THR A 607 -20.19 32.59 29.34
C THR A 607 -21.00 31.63 28.46
N PRO A 608 -22.30 31.38 28.77
CA PRO A 608 -23.14 30.53 27.94
C PRO A 608 -23.32 31.12 26.53
N MET A 609 -23.12 30.29 25.50
CA MET A 609 -23.34 30.69 24.11
C MET A 609 -24.84 30.82 23.81
N ALA A 610 -25.29 32.02 23.45
CA ALA A 610 -26.67 32.29 23.03
C ALA A 610 -26.94 31.92 21.57
N ASP A 611 -25.92 31.97 20.70
CA ASP A 611 -26.06 31.67 19.27
C ASP A 611 -25.97 30.15 19.01
N PRO A 612 -27.05 29.50 18.52
CA PRO A 612 -27.08 28.04 18.31
C PRO A 612 -26.20 27.58 17.14
N THR A 613 -25.89 28.46 16.18
CA THR A 613 -24.98 28.15 15.07
C THR A 613 -23.55 28.12 15.57
N LEU A 614 -23.18 29.11 16.39
CA LEU A 614 -21.87 29.18 17.01
C LEU A 614 -21.64 28.01 17.99
N ALA A 615 -22.66 27.64 18.77
CA ALA A 615 -22.61 26.51 19.69
C ALA A 615 -22.36 25.14 19.01
N ARG A 616 -22.66 25.01 17.70
CA ARG A 616 -22.32 23.79 16.91
C ARG A 616 -20.90 23.80 16.36
N ARG A 617 -20.26 24.96 16.30
CA ARG A 617 -18.92 25.15 15.72
C ARG A 617 -17.86 25.23 16.79
N VAL A 618 -18.13 25.93 17.89
CA VAL A 618 -17.14 26.22 18.92
C VAL A 618 -17.25 25.22 20.07
N MET A 619 -16.15 24.52 20.33
CA MET A 619 -16.02 23.52 21.39
C MET A 619 -15.32 24.16 22.59
N CYS A 620 -16.06 24.31 23.68
CA CYS A 620 -15.56 24.85 24.96
C CYS A 620 -15.10 23.76 25.93
N PHE A 621 -14.72 22.60 25.42
CA PHE A 621 -14.07 21.52 26.16
C PHE A 621 -12.74 21.19 25.49
N GLU A 622 -11.83 20.58 26.25
CA GLU A 622 -10.48 20.30 25.80
C GLU A 622 -10.50 19.40 24.55
N ARG A 623 -9.70 19.78 23.53
CA ARG A 623 -9.54 18.98 22.32
C ARG A 623 -8.93 17.63 22.68
N PRO A 624 -9.48 16.50 22.19
CA PRO A 624 -8.89 15.19 22.41
C PRO A 624 -7.45 15.14 21.88
N ALA A 625 -6.53 14.54 22.64
CA ALA A 625 -5.12 14.43 22.28
C ALA A 625 -4.87 13.73 20.93
N GLU A 626 -5.76 12.83 20.52
CA GLU A 626 -5.72 12.12 19.22
C GLU A 626 -5.98 13.04 18.03
N GLN A 627 -6.57 14.21 18.27
CA GLN A 627 -6.87 15.21 17.25
C GLN A 627 -5.87 16.36 17.26
N ASP A 628 -4.95 16.43 18.22
CA ASP A 628 -3.96 17.50 18.30
C ASP A 628 -3.01 17.43 17.10
N ALA A 629 -2.92 18.53 16.34
CA ALA A 629 -2.05 18.64 15.19
C ALA A 629 -0.65 19.15 15.56
N SER A 630 -0.44 19.56 16.82
CA SER A 630 0.87 19.99 17.30
C SER A 630 1.88 18.85 17.29
N TYR A 631 3.15 19.19 17.04
CA TYR A 631 4.20 18.18 17.00
C TYR A 631 4.48 17.64 18.41
N PRO A 632 4.41 16.32 18.65
CA PRO A 632 4.51 15.76 19.99
C PRO A 632 5.95 15.75 20.49
N MET A 633 6.40 16.91 21.00
CA MET A 633 7.77 17.14 21.45
C MET A 633 8.25 16.15 22.52
N PHE A 634 7.35 15.69 23.40
CA PHE A 634 7.70 14.70 24.42
C PHE A 634 8.20 13.37 23.82
N LEU A 635 7.75 13.00 22.63
CA LEU A 635 8.26 11.81 21.91
C LEU A 635 9.66 12.07 21.36
N VAL A 636 9.93 13.27 20.87
CA VAL A 636 11.27 13.66 20.40
C VAL A 636 12.25 13.67 21.57
N ASP A 637 11.84 14.23 22.71
CA ASP A 637 12.63 14.26 23.94
C ASP A 637 12.97 12.85 24.42
N ALA A 638 12.04 11.89 24.27
CA ALA A 638 12.27 10.49 24.59
C ALA A 638 13.15 9.76 23.55
N LEU A 639 13.11 10.16 22.27
CA LEU A 639 13.96 9.60 21.21
C LEU A 639 15.41 10.05 21.33
N PHE A 640 15.65 11.29 21.76
CA PHE A 640 16.98 11.86 21.92
C PHE A 640 17.21 12.27 23.38
N PRO A 641 17.30 11.30 24.30
CA PRO A 641 17.54 11.61 25.70
C PRO A 641 18.91 12.28 25.86
N TYR A 642 18.94 13.38 26.61
CA TYR A 642 20.18 14.03 26.99
C TYR A 642 20.65 13.46 28.34
N GLU A 643 21.54 12.48 28.31
CA GLU A 643 22.22 12.00 29.52
C GLU A 643 23.25 13.06 29.95
N LYS A 644 23.02 13.61 31.16
CA LYS A 644 23.87 14.66 31.76
C LYS A 644 25.20 14.15 32.27
#